data_AF-A0A1H6UCB4-F1
#
_entry.id   AF-A0A1H6UCB4-F1
#
_cell.length_a   1.000
_cell.length_b   1.000
_cell.length_c   1.000
_cell.angle_alpha   90.00
_cell.angle_beta   90.00
_cell.angle_gamma   90.00
#
_symmetry.space_group_name_H-M   'P 1'
#
loop_
_entity.id
_entity.type
_entity.pdbx_description
1 polymer ?
#
loop_
_entity_poly.entity_id
_entity_poly.type
_entity_poly.pdbx_seq_one_letter_code
_entity_poly.pdbx_strand_id
1 'polypeptide(L)'
;MITARTSTWMAFDVTDYSLQACLDAWRRRRPMGEKSGTPEEQGDHYFSRGEFEAAAEAYAACSPCTDHVRAKRGWCLAALDQFDEAEGLLTPETCGSSSSELAMLAVVVAGGWGRPKLRGGFGPKGVEARARSEQVSQLVKRALQADEPALLAFFAYKDLNDWHNDREAALAVAERALGLYKSPAMLLWRVLLLRTLGRPEAAALDTMFDEMPEEPWDDYVEEAFETAIALFRYDRAHAALDVFDGKLCREDDPTFAMGLTLLRAYVDFRRAVAGAPDTAALALQSVGRVADQLRSLADEPRHDTQRLVLFAAKLHLALAVHLKDQDAIRRSVSWLIEAYWSDGSATEYSPTHEMMWLSRLTHEADFGAGYLDPLVANSLSTNDRVHWELLNALRTIIFVNDADADAREVIAAFGSSLAPDWAAGTVASVLMTSEEADFYGAGEALAQHCLYAERTAGAYAELDEFDFDKLSAEQLSELMEGIAEGFASGDSEQPGNGKLLLGKLATVLYGKKCYGELKRFADFVAARTENDESALFYGALARHELGDYEQARAMYEAVLDENPDHRSAYWNLALVHAARANPEAIEAMLPALEERAGESEEWSKTRDHVRAALTRAKQQQAATDKQAFVRRELSAFPPLGQHPFSAAELSLVEAACLLALLRASELDHSTWTLTPFDNSSIPFEPTDRFCSALFGLVRKGIIRIADCTPQSAFVVDGGTLRYHLGRVHWLVSPHTLALQRDLRDLARGDWPAHWNSHAETLSRDLAVEECVAYMEHLADERNLDPPNATDARALFRELLEHCSVGKCWYYIYSGVQSANDYRTKFPVSRAQVTAMMLKRTRERGEIAIAKGWDTQYSRIRALPRSHLSAALHDVLTGWGERAFEELIRALDHPA
;
A
#
# COMPACT_ATOMS: atom_id res chain seq x y z
N MET A 1 -4.08 2.03 -36.11
CA MET A 1 -2.68 2.08 -35.62
C MET A 1 -1.84 3.01 -36.51
N ILE A 2 -1.97 4.32 -36.34
CA ILE A 2 -1.21 5.34 -37.12
C ILE A 2 -0.14 6.03 -36.24
N THR A 3 0.02 5.61 -34.99
CA THR A 3 0.78 6.35 -33.97
C THR A 3 2.16 5.80 -33.59
N ALA A 4 2.67 4.75 -34.24
CA ALA A 4 3.96 4.14 -33.86
C ALA A 4 5.15 4.35 -34.83
N ARG A 5 4.97 4.94 -36.02
CA ARG A 5 6.06 5.08 -37.03
C ARG A 5 6.87 6.39 -36.94
N THR A 6 7.18 6.90 -35.74
CA THR A 6 7.89 8.21 -35.59
C THR A 6 9.37 8.14 -35.20
N SER A 7 10.01 6.97 -35.22
CA SER A 7 11.40 6.80 -34.79
C SER A 7 12.44 6.48 -35.88
N THR A 8 12.05 6.16 -37.13
CA THR A 8 13.02 5.72 -38.16
C THR A 8 13.31 6.72 -39.28
N TRP A 9 12.69 7.90 -39.29
CA TRP A 9 12.85 8.92 -40.35
C TRP A 9 14.18 9.71 -40.29
N MET A 10 15.18 9.23 -39.55
CA MET A 10 16.43 9.97 -39.28
C MET A 10 17.52 9.86 -40.36
N ALA A 11 17.22 9.32 -41.53
CA ALA A 11 18.22 9.13 -42.59
C ALA A 11 17.79 9.63 -43.98
N PHE A 12 16.95 10.68 -44.05
CA PHE A 12 17.04 11.56 -45.22
C PHE A 12 18.33 12.36 -45.08
N ASP A 13 19.38 11.84 -45.71
CA ASP A 13 20.55 12.62 -46.04
C ASP A 13 20.05 13.82 -46.87
N VAL A 14 20.01 15.00 -46.25
CA VAL A 14 19.55 16.28 -46.82
C VAL A 14 20.56 16.77 -47.90
N THR A 15 21.25 15.86 -48.58
CA THR A 15 22.52 16.15 -49.25
C THR A 15 22.41 16.67 -50.66
N ASP A 16 21.24 16.66 -51.31
CA ASP A 16 21.09 17.29 -52.64
C ASP A 16 20.43 18.68 -52.66
N TYR A 17 20.03 19.20 -51.50
CA TYR A 17 19.98 20.65 -51.25
C TYR A 17 20.48 20.91 -49.84
N SER A 18 21.78 20.72 -49.66
CA SER A 18 22.47 21.01 -48.40
C SER A 18 22.04 22.35 -47.80
N LEU A 19 22.07 22.44 -46.47
CA LEU A 19 22.01 23.70 -45.72
C LEU A 19 22.91 24.77 -46.38
N GLN A 20 24.05 24.35 -46.93
CA GLN A 20 24.93 25.12 -47.80
C GLN A 20 24.24 25.77 -49.00
N ALA A 21 23.42 25.05 -49.79
CA ALA A 21 22.69 25.59 -50.94
C ALA A 21 21.62 26.63 -50.53
N CYS A 22 21.00 26.43 -49.37
CA CYS A 22 20.06 27.41 -48.82
C CYS A 22 20.79 28.68 -48.32
N LEU A 23 21.94 28.49 -47.70
CA LEU A 23 22.83 29.59 -47.31
C LEU A 23 23.43 30.28 -48.55
N ASP A 24 23.66 29.58 -49.65
CA ASP A 24 24.06 30.16 -50.94
C ASP A 24 22.99 31.05 -51.57
N ALA A 25 21.72 30.67 -51.46
CA ALA A 25 20.61 31.53 -51.86
C ALA A 25 20.51 32.79 -50.98
N TRP A 26 20.80 32.65 -49.68
CA TRP A 26 20.90 33.76 -48.74
C TRP A 26 22.08 34.71 -49.10
N ARG A 27 23.26 34.14 -49.43
CA ARG A 27 24.46 34.88 -49.88
C ARG A 27 24.16 35.79 -51.10
N ARG A 28 23.32 35.34 -52.04
CA ARG A 28 23.00 36.09 -53.27
C ARG A 28 22.16 37.37 -53.04
N ARG A 29 21.55 37.55 -51.87
CA ARG A 29 20.65 38.69 -51.58
C ARG A 29 21.28 39.79 -50.72
N ARG A 30 22.53 39.66 -50.27
CA ARG A 30 23.23 40.72 -49.50
C ARG A 30 24.63 41.01 -50.06
N PRO A 31 25.01 42.29 -50.24
CA PRO A 31 26.35 42.65 -50.68
C PRO A 31 27.37 42.40 -49.56
N MET A 32 28.47 41.70 -49.88
CA MET A 32 29.59 41.43 -48.97
C MET A 32 30.78 42.33 -49.36
N GLY A 33 31.34 43.06 -48.39
CA GLY A 33 32.47 43.96 -48.59
C GLY A 33 33.78 43.24 -48.88
N GLU A 34 34.67 43.86 -49.66
CA GLU A 34 36.03 43.36 -49.91
C GLU A 34 36.91 43.47 -48.67
N LYS A 35 37.87 42.53 -48.54
CA LYS A 35 38.83 42.36 -47.43
C LYS A 35 39.25 43.67 -46.73
N SER A 36 38.69 43.92 -45.56
CA SER A 36 39.32 44.70 -44.47
C SER A 36 39.43 43.84 -43.19
N GLY A 37 40.27 44.28 -42.26
CA GLY A 37 40.79 43.46 -41.16
C GLY A 37 39.90 43.29 -39.93
N THR A 38 38.59 43.56 -39.99
CA THR A 38 37.71 43.41 -38.81
C THR A 38 37.22 41.96 -38.62
N PRO A 39 36.90 41.52 -37.39
CA PRO A 39 36.34 40.19 -37.15
C PRO A 39 35.02 39.92 -37.90
N GLU A 40 34.19 40.94 -38.13
CA GLU A 40 32.94 40.77 -38.90
C GLU A 40 33.22 40.48 -40.38
N GLU A 41 34.16 41.20 -41.00
CA GLU A 41 34.56 40.98 -42.39
C GLU A 41 35.28 39.64 -42.59
N GLN A 42 36.07 39.20 -41.59
CA GLN A 42 36.66 37.86 -41.57
C GLN A 42 35.57 36.79 -41.48
N GLY A 43 34.58 36.99 -40.60
CA GLY A 43 33.41 36.13 -40.50
C GLY A 43 32.65 36.05 -41.81
N ASP A 44 32.38 37.19 -42.46
CA ASP A 44 31.73 37.25 -43.77
C ASP A 44 32.55 36.51 -44.84
N HIS A 45 33.88 36.64 -44.82
CA HIS A 45 34.78 35.91 -45.72
C HIS A 45 34.71 34.38 -45.52
N TYR A 46 34.86 33.90 -44.28
CA TYR A 46 34.76 32.48 -43.94
C TYR A 46 33.37 31.92 -44.26
N PHE A 47 32.33 32.68 -43.93
CA PHE A 47 30.94 32.33 -44.20
C PHE A 47 30.69 32.16 -45.69
N SER A 48 31.25 33.02 -46.55
CA SER A 48 31.11 32.94 -48.00
C SER A 48 31.77 31.69 -48.63
N ARG A 49 32.74 31.09 -47.93
CA ARG A 49 33.48 29.90 -48.36
C ARG A 49 32.94 28.60 -47.78
N GLY A 50 31.89 28.68 -46.94
CA GLY A 50 31.37 27.52 -46.22
C GLY A 50 32.22 27.08 -45.03
N GLU A 51 33.17 27.91 -44.59
CA GLU A 51 34.04 27.64 -43.44
C GLU A 51 33.30 28.07 -42.15
N PHE A 52 32.21 27.37 -41.81
CA PHE A 52 31.24 27.83 -40.80
C PHE A 52 31.79 27.92 -39.38
N GLU A 53 32.68 27.02 -38.99
CA GLU A 53 33.33 27.04 -37.68
C GLU A 53 34.18 28.30 -37.53
N ALA A 54 35.06 28.57 -38.50
CA ALA A 54 35.88 29.79 -38.56
C ALA A 54 35.01 31.07 -38.66
N ALA A 55 33.89 31.01 -39.37
CA ALA A 55 32.95 32.12 -39.45
C ALA A 55 32.27 32.39 -38.10
N ALA A 56 31.81 31.35 -37.40
CA ALA A 56 31.18 31.46 -36.09
C ALA A 56 32.15 32.07 -35.05
N GLU A 57 33.41 31.64 -35.05
CA GLU A 57 34.47 32.19 -34.19
C GLU A 57 34.75 33.67 -34.49
N ALA A 58 34.87 34.03 -35.77
CA ALA A 58 35.11 35.40 -36.18
C ALA A 58 33.94 36.35 -35.80
N TYR A 59 32.69 35.90 -35.97
CA TYR A 59 31.52 36.65 -35.51
C TYR A 59 31.43 36.73 -33.97
N ALA A 60 31.87 35.70 -33.25
CA ALA A 60 31.93 35.73 -31.79
C ALA A 60 32.93 36.78 -31.25
N ALA A 61 33.99 37.08 -32.01
CA ALA A 61 35.01 38.06 -31.66
C ALA A 61 34.62 39.53 -31.96
N CYS A 62 33.44 39.78 -32.52
CA CYS A 62 32.98 41.14 -32.85
C CYS A 62 32.53 41.94 -31.60
N SER A 63 33.02 43.18 -31.45
CA SER A 63 32.60 44.10 -30.38
C SER A 63 32.42 45.54 -30.93
N PRO A 64 31.25 46.19 -30.74
CA PRO A 64 30.05 45.65 -30.11
C PRO A 64 29.34 44.61 -30.99
N CYS A 65 28.79 43.57 -30.38
CA CYS A 65 28.07 42.51 -31.10
C CYS A 65 26.65 42.99 -31.45
N THR A 66 26.45 43.38 -32.72
CA THR A 66 25.14 43.82 -33.22
C THR A 66 24.19 42.62 -33.41
N ASP A 67 22.88 42.88 -33.46
CA ASP A 67 21.86 41.84 -33.76
C ASP A 67 22.15 41.13 -35.08
N HIS A 68 22.69 41.87 -36.05
CA HIS A 68 23.06 41.32 -37.34
C HIS A 68 24.21 40.32 -37.24
N VAL A 69 25.26 40.63 -36.46
CA VAL A 69 26.39 39.74 -36.22
C VAL A 69 25.97 38.51 -35.41
N ARG A 70 25.08 38.68 -34.41
CA ARG A 70 24.49 37.57 -33.65
C ARG A 70 23.72 36.63 -34.55
N ALA A 71 22.91 37.15 -35.46
CA ALA A 71 22.18 36.34 -36.42
C ALA A 71 23.13 35.59 -37.38
N LYS A 72 24.17 36.26 -37.91
CA LYS A 72 25.19 35.61 -38.76
C LYS A 72 25.87 34.44 -38.03
N ARG A 73 26.25 34.64 -36.76
CA ARG A 73 26.79 33.56 -35.91
C ARG A 73 25.78 32.45 -35.70
N GLY A 74 24.54 32.77 -35.35
CA GLY A 74 23.46 31.79 -35.18
C GLY A 74 23.25 30.92 -36.42
N TRP A 75 23.34 31.51 -37.62
CA TRP A 75 23.28 30.76 -38.87
C TRP A 75 24.47 29.82 -39.08
N CYS A 76 25.69 30.22 -38.69
CA CYS A 76 26.84 29.30 -38.72
C CYS A 76 26.63 28.12 -37.78
N LEU A 77 26.12 28.36 -36.57
CA LEU A 77 25.89 27.31 -35.57
C LEU A 77 24.79 26.35 -36.03
N ALA A 78 23.72 26.86 -36.63
CA ALA A 78 22.71 26.03 -37.27
C ALA A 78 23.31 25.19 -38.42
N ALA A 79 24.26 25.76 -39.17
CA ALA A 79 25.01 25.05 -40.22
C ALA A 79 25.93 23.94 -39.72
N LEU A 80 26.27 23.95 -38.44
CA LEU A 80 27.11 22.96 -37.76
C LEU A 80 26.29 22.00 -36.88
N ASP A 81 24.97 21.95 -37.06
CA ASP A 81 24.02 21.19 -36.22
C ASP A 81 24.06 21.56 -34.71
N GLN A 82 24.59 22.73 -34.37
CA GLN A 82 24.64 23.28 -33.00
C GLN A 82 23.35 24.06 -32.68
N PHE A 83 22.21 23.38 -32.74
CA PHE A 83 20.88 24.00 -32.68
C PHE A 83 20.56 24.69 -31.35
N ASP A 84 21.09 24.22 -30.22
CA ASP A 84 20.87 24.86 -28.91
C ASP A 84 21.53 26.25 -28.85
N GLU A 85 22.77 26.35 -29.32
CA GLU A 85 23.48 27.62 -29.36
C GLU A 85 22.90 28.56 -30.44
N ALA A 86 22.46 27.99 -31.57
CA ALA A 86 21.79 28.75 -32.62
C ALA A 86 20.45 29.35 -32.16
N GLU A 87 19.63 28.60 -31.40
CA GLU A 87 18.34 29.06 -30.86
C GLU A 87 18.54 30.24 -29.88
N GLY A 88 19.64 30.24 -29.12
CA GLY A 88 19.98 31.35 -28.23
C GLY A 88 20.33 32.65 -28.95
N LEU A 89 20.63 32.60 -30.26
CA LEU A 89 21.06 33.74 -31.07
C LEU A 89 20.06 34.18 -32.14
N LEU A 90 19.21 33.26 -32.61
CA LEU A 90 18.22 33.51 -33.66
C LEU A 90 16.82 33.71 -33.06
N THR A 91 16.20 34.86 -33.37
CA THR A 91 14.81 35.14 -33.02
C THR A 91 14.01 35.49 -34.29
N PRO A 92 12.65 35.47 -34.25
CA PRO A 92 11.83 35.90 -35.38
C PRO A 92 12.15 37.31 -35.89
N GLU A 93 12.71 38.17 -35.04
CA GLU A 93 13.09 39.55 -35.35
C GLU A 93 14.49 39.66 -35.98
N THR A 94 15.41 38.73 -35.67
CA THR A 94 16.82 38.80 -36.11
C THR A 94 17.16 37.84 -37.25
N CYS A 95 16.40 36.76 -37.41
CA CYS A 95 16.54 35.71 -38.43
C CYS A 95 16.40 36.25 -39.87
N GLY A 96 15.52 37.23 -40.07
CA GLY A 96 15.09 37.68 -41.40
C GLY A 96 13.67 37.18 -41.73
N SER A 97 13.18 37.55 -42.91
CA SER A 97 11.78 37.33 -43.30
C SER A 97 11.62 36.57 -44.62
N SER A 98 12.73 36.11 -45.22
CA SER A 98 12.64 35.28 -46.41
C SER A 98 12.14 33.87 -46.08
N SER A 99 11.61 33.20 -47.09
CA SER A 99 11.08 31.83 -46.96
C SER A 99 12.12 30.86 -46.39
N SER A 100 13.37 30.89 -46.87
CA SER A 100 14.44 30.01 -46.38
C SER A 100 14.90 30.33 -44.97
N GLU A 101 14.99 31.62 -44.60
CA GLU A 101 15.33 32.05 -43.23
C GLU A 101 14.27 31.56 -42.23
N LEU A 102 12.98 31.79 -42.52
CA LEU A 102 11.90 31.36 -41.63
C LEU A 102 11.82 29.84 -41.50
N ALA A 103 12.06 29.10 -42.59
CA ALA A 103 12.09 27.64 -42.57
C ALA A 103 13.23 27.10 -41.69
N MET A 104 14.43 27.67 -41.82
CA MET A 104 15.58 27.23 -41.02
C MET A 104 15.44 27.63 -39.55
N LEU A 105 14.82 28.78 -39.24
CA LEU A 105 14.47 29.13 -37.86
C LEU A 105 13.51 28.09 -37.25
N ALA A 106 12.56 27.59 -38.03
CA ALA A 106 11.67 26.52 -37.55
C ALA A 106 12.44 25.24 -37.19
N VAL A 107 13.44 24.86 -38.00
CA VAL A 107 14.34 23.72 -37.73
C VAL A 107 15.12 23.93 -36.43
N VAL A 108 15.67 25.14 -36.22
CA VAL A 108 16.41 25.50 -35.00
C VAL A 108 15.53 25.40 -33.75
N VAL A 109 14.30 25.95 -33.80
CA VAL A 109 13.34 25.89 -32.68
C VAL A 109 12.91 24.45 -32.37
N ALA A 110 12.83 23.58 -33.39
CA ALA A 110 12.57 22.16 -33.21
C ALA A 110 13.75 21.38 -32.60
N GLY A 111 14.95 21.97 -32.56
CA GLY A 111 16.20 21.32 -32.15
C GLY A 111 16.79 20.42 -33.22
N GLY A 112 16.56 20.74 -34.50
CA GLY A 112 16.97 19.95 -35.66
C GLY A 112 15.83 19.14 -36.28
N TRP A 113 16.13 18.46 -37.40
CA TRP A 113 15.16 17.67 -38.17
C TRP A 113 14.56 16.48 -37.40
N GLY A 114 15.29 15.95 -36.41
CA GLY A 114 14.81 14.92 -35.49
C GLY A 114 13.75 15.38 -34.48
N ARG A 115 13.46 16.70 -34.44
CA ARG A 115 12.48 17.38 -33.58
C ARG A 115 12.55 17.01 -32.08
N PRO A 116 13.74 16.89 -31.46
CA PRO A 116 13.87 16.46 -30.06
C PRO A 116 13.15 17.40 -29.07
N LYS A 117 13.04 18.69 -29.39
CA LYS A 117 12.38 19.70 -28.54
C LYS A 117 10.86 19.72 -28.66
N LEU A 118 10.31 19.01 -29.64
CA LEU A 118 8.87 18.90 -29.85
C LEU A 118 8.26 17.66 -29.17
N ARG A 119 9.09 16.79 -28.59
CA ARG A 119 8.64 15.57 -27.88
C ARG A 119 8.54 15.85 -26.38
N GLY A 120 7.32 15.89 -25.85
CA GLY A 120 7.07 16.03 -24.42
C GLY A 120 5.92 15.12 -23.98
N GLY A 121 6.16 14.26 -22.98
CA GLY A 121 5.14 13.45 -22.33
C GLY A 121 4.16 14.29 -21.49
N PHE A 122 3.53 13.70 -20.49
CA PHE A 122 2.62 14.45 -19.61
C PHE A 122 3.35 15.47 -18.71
N GLY A 123 2.65 16.52 -18.29
CA GLY A 123 3.18 17.53 -17.36
C GLY A 123 3.85 18.75 -18.02
N PRO A 124 4.69 19.50 -17.29
CA PRO A 124 5.25 20.80 -17.73
C PRO A 124 6.05 20.73 -19.03
N LYS A 125 6.84 19.66 -19.22
CA LYS A 125 7.59 19.41 -20.46
C LYS A 125 6.67 19.21 -21.67
N GLY A 126 5.50 18.61 -21.48
CA GLY A 126 4.48 18.46 -22.52
C GLY A 126 3.84 19.80 -22.92
N VAL A 127 3.63 20.70 -21.96
CA VAL A 127 3.10 22.05 -22.23
C VAL A 127 4.11 22.87 -23.04
N GLU A 128 5.40 22.80 -22.67
CA GLU A 128 6.46 23.49 -23.41
C GLU A 128 6.61 22.94 -24.84
N ALA A 129 6.64 21.62 -24.99
CA ALA A 129 6.71 20.97 -26.30
C ALA A 129 5.54 21.38 -27.22
N ARG A 130 4.30 21.44 -26.69
CA ARG A 130 3.13 21.91 -27.46
C ARG A 130 3.25 23.37 -27.88
N ALA A 131 3.72 24.26 -27.00
CA ALA A 131 3.93 25.66 -27.33
C ALA A 131 5.00 25.82 -28.43
N ARG A 132 6.08 25.03 -28.36
CA ARG A 132 7.12 24.97 -29.40
C ARG A 132 6.57 24.46 -30.74
N SER A 133 5.77 23.39 -30.74
CA SER A 133 5.16 22.86 -31.98
C SER A 133 4.26 23.88 -32.68
N GLU A 134 3.51 24.67 -31.91
CA GLU A 134 2.69 25.77 -32.46
C GLU A 134 3.57 26.87 -33.07
N GLN A 135 4.66 27.26 -32.39
CA GLN A 135 5.61 28.24 -32.90
C GLN A 135 6.27 27.77 -34.21
N VAL A 136 6.72 26.51 -34.27
CA VAL A 136 7.29 25.89 -35.48
C VAL A 136 6.25 25.92 -36.61
N SER A 137 5.02 25.51 -36.34
CA SER A 137 3.93 25.51 -37.33
C SER A 137 3.66 26.90 -37.90
N GLN A 138 3.70 27.95 -37.07
CA GLN A 138 3.53 29.34 -37.51
C GLN A 138 4.69 29.83 -38.38
N LEU A 139 5.94 29.51 -38.01
CA LEU A 139 7.13 29.88 -38.77
C LEU A 139 7.11 29.22 -40.16
N VAL A 140 6.81 27.92 -40.23
CA VAL A 140 6.70 27.19 -41.50
C VAL A 140 5.58 27.76 -42.36
N LYS A 141 4.39 28.04 -41.79
CA LYS A 141 3.28 28.66 -42.54
C LYS A 141 3.68 30.00 -43.13
N ARG A 142 4.38 30.84 -42.36
CA ARG A 142 4.91 32.13 -42.86
C ARG A 142 5.96 31.93 -43.95
N ALA A 143 6.84 30.94 -43.81
CA ALA A 143 7.83 30.60 -44.84
C ALA A 143 7.17 30.23 -46.17
N LEU A 144 6.01 29.55 -46.12
CA LEU A 144 5.24 29.16 -47.30
C LEU A 144 4.38 30.29 -47.90
N GLN A 145 4.22 31.46 -47.24
CA GLN A 145 3.40 32.55 -47.77
C GLN A 145 4.03 33.34 -48.93
N ALA A 146 5.34 33.19 -49.16
CA ALA A 146 6.00 33.81 -50.31
C ALA A 146 5.38 33.33 -51.63
N ASP A 147 5.37 34.16 -52.68
CA ASP A 147 4.87 33.76 -54.01
C ASP A 147 5.62 32.53 -54.53
N GLU A 148 6.94 32.56 -54.41
CA GLU A 148 7.88 31.46 -54.66
C GLU A 148 8.62 31.08 -53.37
N PRO A 149 8.05 30.21 -52.50
CA PRO A 149 8.72 29.75 -51.29
C PRO A 149 9.95 28.92 -51.65
N ALA A 150 10.98 28.97 -50.80
CA ALA A 150 12.17 28.13 -50.95
C ALA A 150 11.79 26.65 -50.76
N LEU A 151 12.43 25.74 -51.50
CA LEU A 151 12.20 24.29 -51.37
C LEU A 151 12.32 23.80 -49.91
N LEU A 152 13.25 24.38 -49.15
CA LEU A 152 13.45 24.13 -47.72
C LEU A 152 12.19 24.34 -46.87
N ALA A 153 11.33 25.31 -47.20
CA ALA A 153 10.09 25.56 -46.46
C ALA A 153 9.10 24.38 -46.60
N PHE A 154 9.11 23.70 -47.73
CA PHE A 154 8.29 22.50 -47.96
C PHE A 154 8.84 21.31 -47.17
N PHE A 155 10.17 21.13 -47.11
CA PHE A 155 10.79 20.12 -46.25
C PHE A 155 10.50 20.37 -44.76
N ALA A 156 10.65 21.62 -44.30
CA ALA A 156 10.30 21.99 -42.93
C ALA A 156 8.83 21.68 -42.59
N TYR A 157 7.91 21.87 -43.55
CA TYR A 157 6.52 21.44 -43.37
C TYR A 157 6.38 19.92 -43.28
N LYS A 158 6.98 19.18 -44.21
CA LYS A 158 6.92 17.72 -44.25
C LYS A 158 7.47 17.07 -42.97
N ASP A 159 8.59 17.57 -42.46
CA ASP A 159 9.36 16.87 -41.43
C ASP A 159 9.12 17.40 -40.00
N LEU A 160 8.68 18.66 -39.84
CA LEU A 160 8.47 19.26 -38.52
C LEU A 160 7.00 19.36 -38.09
N ASN A 161 6.05 19.44 -39.03
CA ASN A 161 4.62 19.54 -38.69
C ASN A 161 3.97 18.15 -38.60
N ASP A 162 2.95 18.04 -37.75
CA ASP A 162 2.10 16.84 -37.65
C ASP A 162 1.04 16.82 -38.78
N TRP A 163 1.52 16.73 -40.03
CA TRP A 163 0.68 16.75 -41.23
C TRP A 163 -0.34 15.60 -41.30
N HIS A 164 -0.18 14.53 -40.51
CA HIS A 164 -1.17 13.46 -40.41
C HIS A 164 -2.54 13.94 -39.91
N ASN A 165 -2.59 15.07 -39.18
CA ASN A 165 -3.84 15.67 -38.71
C ASN A 165 -4.65 16.34 -39.83
N ASP A 166 -4.00 16.80 -40.90
CA ASP A 166 -4.64 17.43 -42.06
C ASP A 166 -3.88 17.07 -43.36
N ARG A 167 -4.16 15.85 -43.84
CA ARG A 167 -3.51 15.27 -45.03
C ARG A 167 -3.87 16.01 -46.32
N GLU A 168 -5.06 16.61 -46.40
CA GLU A 168 -5.48 17.40 -47.57
C GLU A 168 -4.67 18.70 -47.67
N ALA A 169 -4.46 19.40 -46.55
CA ALA A 169 -3.59 20.58 -46.54
C ALA A 169 -2.14 20.22 -46.89
N ALA A 170 -1.64 19.08 -46.40
CA ALA A 170 -0.31 18.57 -46.73
C ALA A 170 -0.16 18.24 -48.22
N LEU A 171 -1.18 17.65 -48.83
CA LEU A 171 -1.19 17.33 -50.27
C LEU A 171 -1.09 18.61 -51.10
N ALA A 172 -1.86 19.65 -50.78
CA ALA A 172 -1.78 20.94 -51.46
C ALA A 172 -0.37 21.57 -51.36
N VAL A 173 0.31 21.40 -50.22
CA VAL A 173 1.69 21.86 -50.02
C VAL A 173 2.67 21.06 -50.89
N ALA A 174 2.54 19.74 -50.95
CA ALA A 174 3.37 18.88 -51.80
C ALA A 174 3.19 19.17 -53.30
N GLU A 175 1.94 19.35 -53.75
CA GLU A 175 1.63 19.69 -55.14
C GLU A 175 2.15 21.07 -55.53
N ARG A 176 2.04 22.05 -54.63
CA ARG A 176 2.65 23.36 -54.82
C ARG A 176 4.17 23.27 -54.93
N ALA A 177 4.82 22.44 -54.11
CA ALA A 177 6.26 22.22 -54.18
C ALA A 177 6.65 21.67 -55.56
N LEU A 178 5.95 20.65 -56.05
CA LEU A 178 6.19 20.01 -57.35
C LEU A 178 5.89 20.91 -58.54
N GLY A 179 4.97 21.87 -58.40
CA GLY A 179 4.74 22.91 -59.41
C GLY A 179 5.89 23.91 -59.54
N LEU A 180 6.73 24.05 -58.51
CA LEU A 180 7.86 24.99 -58.47
C LEU A 180 9.22 24.29 -58.64
N TYR A 181 9.35 23.05 -58.18
CA TYR A 181 10.62 22.33 -58.06
C TYR A 181 10.48 20.89 -58.53
N LYS A 182 11.45 20.40 -59.31
CA LYS A 182 11.61 18.97 -59.55
C LYS A 182 12.30 18.35 -58.34
N SER A 183 11.53 17.68 -57.47
CA SER A 183 12.03 17.07 -56.24
C SER A 183 11.48 15.66 -56.06
N PRO A 184 12.32 14.61 -56.14
CA PRO A 184 11.90 13.23 -55.88
C PRO A 184 11.28 13.05 -54.49
N ALA A 185 11.85 13.65 -53.45
CA ALA A 185 11.31 13.56 -52.10
C ALA A 185 9.89 14.14 -51.96
N MET A 186 9.58 15.23 -52.69
CA MET A 186 8.22 15.78 -52.71
C MET A 186 7.26 14.93 -53.55
N LEU A 187 7.75 14.28 -54.61
CA LEU A 187 6.97 13.34 -55.41
C LEU A 187 6.59 12.11 -54.58
N LEU A 188 7.56 11.51 -53.87
CA LEU A 188 7.33 10.44 -52.90
C LEU A 188 6.26 10.84 -51.87
N TRP A 189 6.43 12.01 -51.25
CA TRP A 189 5.48 12.49 -50.24
C TRP A 189 4.07 12.74 -50.79
N ARG A 190 3.95 13.27 -52.02
CA ARG A 190 2.67 13.43 -52.72
C ARG A 190 1.99 12.07 -52.92
N VAL A 191 2.72 11.07 -53.41
CA VAL A 191 2.14 9.74 -53.67
C VAL A 191 1.68 9.08 -52.37
N LEU A 192 2.49 9.16 -51.32
CA LEU A 192 2.11 8.69 -49.98
C LEU A 192 0.84 9.39 -49.47
N LEU A 193 0.72 10.71 -49.64
CA LEU A 193 -0.47 11.45 -49.22
C LEU A 193 -1.71 11.02 -50.02
N LEU A 194 -1.60 10.87 -51.34
CA LEU A 194 -2.70 10.39 -52.19
C LEU A 194 -3.17 8.99 -51.78
N ARG A 195 -2.23 8.06 -51.52
CA ARG A 195 -2.55 6.71 -51.05
C ARG A 195 -3.24 6.74 -49.68
N THR A 196 -2.69 7.48 -48.71
CA THR A 196 -3.27 7.57 -47.36
C THR A 196 -4.61 8.33 -47.30
N LEU A 197 -4.91 9.16 -48.31
CA LEU A 197 -6.23 9.78 -48.52
C LEU A 197 -7.23 8.84 -49.24
N GLY A 198 -6.81 7.63 -49.64
CA GLY A 198 -7.65 6.68 -50.37
C GLY A 198 -7.88 7.06 -51.84
N ARG A 199 -7.00 7.87 -52.43
CA ARG A 199 -7.08 8.34 -53.83
C ARG A 199 -5.75 8.13 -54.57
N PRO A 200 -5.16 6.92 -54.59
CA PRO A 200 -3.91 6.69 -55.30
C PRO A 200 -4.08 6.96 -56.80
N GLU A 201 -3.02 7.43 -57.47
CA GLU A 201 -3.04 7.80 -58.89
C GLU A 201 -2.06 6.96 -59.72
N ALA A 202 -2.54 6.34 -60.78
CA ALA A 202 -1.70 5.52 -61.67
C ALA A 202 -0.59 6.32 -62.35
N ALA A 203 -0.87 7.56 -62.77
CA ALA A 203 0.13 8.43 -63.40
C ALA A 203 1.26 8.81 -62.43
N ALA A 204 0.93 9.03 -61.15
CA ALA A 204 1.92 9.36 -60.13
C ALA A 204 2.83 8.17 -59.83
N LEU A 205 2.25 6.95 -59.78
CA LEU A 205 3.01 5.70 -59.67
C LEU A 205 3.96 5.50 -60.86
N ASP A 206 3.46 5.67 -62.10
CA ASP A 206 4.29 5.52 -63.30
C ASP A 206 5.45 6.54 -63.29
N THR A 207 5.19 7.78 -62.88
CA THR A 207 6.22 8.82 -62.71
C THR A 207 7.25 8.44 -61.65
N MET A 208 6.85 7.81 -60.55
CA MET A 208 7.81 7.34 -59.53
C MET A 208 8.78 6.28 -60.07
N PHE A 209 8.31 5.37 -60.93
CA PHE A 209 9.20 4.40 -61.58
C PHE A 209 10.15 5.07 -62.58
N ASP A 210 9.65 6.04 -63.35
CA ASP A 210 10.44 6.73 -64.37
C ASP A 210 11.48 7.69 -63.77
N GLU A 211 11.18 8.30 -62.61
CA GLU A 211 12.02 9.29 -61.93
C GLU A 211 12.70 8.75 -60.65
N MET A 212 12.87 7.43 -60.54
CA MET A 212 13.46 6.81 -59.35
C MET A 212 14.93 7.26 -59.15
N PRO A 213 15.30 7.77 -57.96
CA PRO A 213 16.68 8.22 -57.69
C PRO A 213 17.68 7.06 -57.59
N GLU A 214 18.98 7.35 -57.77
CA GLU A 214 20.03 6.33 -57.59
C GLU A 214 20.18 5.88 -56.13
N GLU A 215 20.15 6.84 -55.18
CA GLU A 215 20.02 6.71 -53.73
C GLU A 215 19.42 8.02 -53.13
N PRO A 216 18.71 7.97 -51.98
CA PRO A 216 18.09 6.79 -51.37
C PRO A 216 16.85 6.34 -52.17
N TRP A 217 16.75 5.03 -52.44
CA TRP A 217 15.73 4.43 -53.30
C TRP A 217 14.73 3.54 -52.55
N ASP A 218 15.00 3.22 -51.29
CA ASP A 218 14.24 2.31 -50.43
C ASP A 218 12.81 2.81 -50.15
N ASP A 219 12.66 4.03 -49.64
CA ASP A 219 11.33 4.62 -49.40
C ASP A 219 10.52 4.75 -50.71
N TYR A 220 11.23 4.98 -51.82
CA TYR A 220 10.65 5.08 -53.16
C TYR A 220 10.06 3.76 -53.62
N VAL A 221 10.80 2.66 -53.41
CA VAL A 221 10.37 1.32 -53.79
C VAL A 221 9.25 0.82 -52.86
N GLU A 222 9.31 1.09 -51.56
CA GLU A 222 8.23 0.77 -50.61
C GLU A 222 6.93 1.47 -51.02
N GLU A 223 6.95 2.79 -51.22
CA GLU A 223 5.73 3.53 -51.56
C GLU A 223 5.22 3.19 -52.98
N ALA A 224 6.12 2.89 -53.93
CA ALA A 224 5.72 2.39 -55.26
C ALA A 224 5.05 1.01 -55.17
N PHE A 225 5.56 0.10 -54.34
CA PHE A 225 4.94 -1.20 -54.08
C PHE A 225 3.56 -1.02 -53.44
N GLU A 226 3.45 -0.26 -52.35
CA GLU A 226 2.21 0.00 -51.63
C GLU A 226 1.14 0.66 -52.53
N THR A 227 1.54 1.64 -53.33
CA THR A 227 0.65 2.32 -54.29
C THR A 227 0.23 1.38 -55.42
N ALA A 228 1.12 0.51 -55.92
CA ALA A 228 0.78 -0.48 -56.93
C ALA A 228 -0.24 -1.50 -56.41
N ILE A 229 -0.10 -1.96 -55.17
CA ILE A 229 -1.07 -2.83 -54.49
C ILE A 229 -2.42 -2.11 -54.36
N ALA A 230 -2.44 -0.85 -53.89
CA ALA A 230 -3.66 -0.06 -53.72
C ALA A 230 -4.41 0.20 -55.04
N LEU A 231 -3.69 0.28 -56.17
CA LEU A 231 -4.24 0.46 -57.51
C LEU A 231 -4.60 -0.84 -58.23
N PHE A 232 -4.44 -2.01 -57.59
CA PHE A 232 -4.60 -3.32 -58.22
C PHE A 232 -3.69 -3.51 -59.46
N ARG A 233 -2.53 -2.82 -59.50
CA ARG A 233 -1.53 -2.89 -60.59
C ARG A 233 -0.43 -3.88 -60.26
N TYR A 234 -0.78 -5.15 -60.23
CA TYR A 234 0.10 -6.22 -59.73
C TYR A 234 1.39 -6.41 -60.52
N ASP A 235 1.42 -6.11 -61.82
CA ASP A 235 2.68 -6.17 -62.61
C ASP A 235 3.66 -5.07 -62.17
N ARG A 236 3.15 -3.89 -61.76
CA ARG A 236 3.96 -2.83 -61.17
C ARG A 236 4.43 -3.18 -59.76
N ALA A 237 3.60 -3.88 -58.98
CA ALA A 237 4.02 -4.37 -57.66
C ALA A 237 5.19 -5.37 -57.78
N HIS A 238 5.12 -6.33 -58.72
CA HIS A 238 6.26 -7.20 -59.04
C HIS A 238 7.48 -6.41 -59.53
N ALA A 239 7.29 -5.42 -60.42
CA ALA A 239 8.39 -4.57 -60.87
C ALA A 239 9.06 -3.80 -59.72
N ALA A 240 8.32 -3.35 -58.71
CA ALA A 240 8.90 -2.73 -57.51
C ALA A 240 9.77 -3.74 -56.74
N LEU A 241 9.28 -4.97 -56.55
CA LEU A 241 10.04 -6.04 -55.90
C LEU A 241 11.29 -6.45 -56.70
N ASP A 242 11.24 -6.40 -58.03
CA ASP A 242 12.41 -6.68 -58.89
C ASP A 242 13.48 -5.58 -58.78
N VAL A 243 13.06 -4.31 -58.66
CA VAL A 243 13.99 -3.21 -58.37
C VAL A 243 14.59 -3.38 -56.97
N PHE A 244 13.78 -3.76 -55.99
CA PHE A 244 14.23 -4.04 -54.62
C PHE A 244 15.29 -5.15 -54.60
N ASP A 245 14.99 -6.28 -55.25
CA ASP A 245 15.88 -7.44 -55.41
C ASP A 245 17.20 -7.04 -56.08
N GLY A 246 17.14 -6.32 -57.20
CA GLY A 246 18.33 -5.86 -57.93
C GLY A 246 19.22 -4.89 -57.15
N LYS A 247 18.65 -4.04 -56.30
CA LYS A 247 19.40 -3.05 -55.49
C LYS A 247 19.97 -3.64 -54.19
N LEU A 248 19.30 -4.64 -53.60
CA LEU A 248 19.69 -5.26 -52.34
C LEU A 248 20.27 -6.66 -52.47
N CYS A 249 20.45 -7.18 -53.69
CA CYS A 249 20.87 -8.56 -53.93
C CYS A 249 22.05 -8.94 -53.02
N ARG A 250 21.74 -9.68 -51.95
CA ARG A 250 22.69 -10.24 -51.00
C ARG A 250 22.76 -11.71 -51.35
N GLU A 251 23.80 -12.11 -52.10
CA GLU A 251 23.94 -13.48 -52.61
C GLU A 251 23.91 -14.56 -51.51
N ASP A 252 24.05 -14.18 -50.22
CA ASP A 252 24.19 -15.10 -49.09
C ASP A 252 23.11 -15.02 -47.98
N ASP A 253 22.02 -14.25 -48.13
CA ASP A 253 20.96 -14.16 -47.09
C ASP A 253 19.70 -14.99 -47.46
N PRO A 254 19.54 -16.22 -46.95
CA PRO A 254 18.41 -17.08 -47.29
C PRO A 254 17.07 -16.51 -46.79
N THR A 255 17.08 -15.80 -45.67
CA THR A 255 15.87 -15.21 -45.06
C THR A 255 15.34 -14.07 -45.93
N PHE A 256 16.24 -13.27 -46.51
CA PHE A 256 15.87 -12.24 -47.49
C PHE A 256 15.21 -12.84 -48.74
N ALA A 257 15.83 -13.86 -49.34
CA ALA A 257 15.29 -14.51 -50.54
C ALA A 257 13.91 -15.16 -50.28
N MET A 258 13.73 -15.76 -49.11
CA MET A 258 12.44 -16.31 -48.66
C MET A 258 11.39 -15.21 -48.48
N GLY A 259 11.71 -14.12 -47.79
CA GLY A 259 10.80 -12.98 -47.61
C GLY A 259 10.36 -12.35 -48.93
N LEU A 260 11.30 -12.16 -49.88
CA LEU A 260 10.97 -11.68 -51.22
C LEU A 260 10.03 -12.63 -51.97
N THR A 261 10.24 -13.94 -51.84
CA THR A 261 9.35 -14.97 -52.41
C THR A 261 7.94 -14.87 -51.82
N LEU A 262 7.81 -14.62 -50.52
CA LEU A 262 6.53 -14.42 -49.85
C LEU A 262 5.81 -13.14 -50.32
N LEU A 263 6.52 -12.02 -50.53
CA LEU A 263 5.91 -10.80 -51.09
C LEU A 263 5.40 -11.02 -52.51
N ARG A 264 6.18 -11.70 -53.37
CA ARG A 264 5.75 -12.04 -54.72
C ARG A 264 4.50 -12.93 -54.69
N ALA A 265 4.47 -13.93 -53.82
CA ALA A 265 3.30 -14.77 -53.63
C ALA A 265 2.09 -14.00 -53.06
N TYR A 266 2.32 -13.00 -52.20
CA TYR A 266 1.26 -12.11 -51.71
C TYR A 266 0.65 -11.27 -52.85
N VAL A 267 1.49 -10.70 -53.74
CA VAL A 267 1.03 -10.00 -54.95
C VAL A 267 0.14 -10.92 -55.80
N ASP A 268 0.57 -12.17 -56.00
CA ASP A 268 -0.16 -13.17 -56.77
C ASP A 268 -1.47 -13.62 -56.11
N PHE A 269 -1.50 -13.69 -54.77
CA PHE A 269 -2.71 -13.90 -53.99
C PHE A 269 -3.71 -12.75 -54.19
N ARG A 270 -3.27 -11.49 -54.04
CA ARG A 270 -4.14 -10.32 -54.26
C ARG A 270 -4.68 -10.27 -55.68
N ARG A 271 -3.83 -10.61 -56.67
CA ARG A 271 -4.21 -10.77 -58.08
C ARG A 271 -5.31 -11.82 -58.27
N ALA A 272 -5.18 -12.99 -57.62
CA ALA A 272 -6.18 -14.03 -57.69
C ALA A 272 -7.52 -13.61 -57.07
N VAL A 273 -7.49 -12.97 -55.90
CA VAL A 273 -8.67 -12.42 -55.23
C VAL A 273 -9.39 -11.37 -56.11
N ALA A 274 -8.64 -10.60 -56.91
CA ALA A 274 -9.19 -9.63 -57.86
C ALA A 274 -9.74 -10.24 -59.18
N GLY A 275 -9.77 -11.57 -59.31
CA GLY A 275 -10.45 -12.27 -60.42
C GLY A 275 -9.55 -12.95 -61.46
N ALA A 276 -8.26 -13.19 -61.15
CA ALA A 276 -7.33 -13.92 -62.02
C ALA A 276 -6.76 -15.17 -61.32
N PRO A 277 -7.50 -16.29 -61.26
CA PRO A 277 -7.22 -17.41 -60.35
C PRO A 277 -5.97 -18.24 -60.71
N ASP A 278 -5.47 -18.14 -61.94
CA ASP A 278 -4.40 -19.02 -62.45
C ASP A 278 -3.05 -18.86 -61.70
N THR A 279 -2.83 -17.72 -61.03
CA THR A 279 -1.60 -17.46 -60.26
C THR A 279 -1.62 -18.05 -58.85
N ALA A 280 -2.81 -18.34 -58.29
CA ALA A 280 -2.93 -18.78 -56.88
C ALA A 280 -2.31 -20.16 -56.64
N ALA A 281 -2.43 -21.10 -57.58
CA ALA A 281 -1.91 -22.47 -57.39
C ALA A 281 -0.38 -22.50 -57.32
N LEU A 282 0.31 -21.71 -58.16
CA LEU A 282 1.76 -21.58 -58.16
C LEU A 282 2.26 -20.84 -56.91
N ALA A 283 1.53 -19.81 -56.49
CA ALA A 283 1.80 -19.09 -55.25
C ALA A 283 1.69 -20.04 -54.04
N LEU A 284 0.63 -20.86 -53.96
CA LEU A 284 0.43 -21.83 -52.88
C LEU A 284 1.61 -22.80 -52.77
N GLN A 285 2.04 -23.40 -53.89
CA GLN A 285 3.18 -24.31 -53.90
C GLN A 285 4.49 -23.63 -53.50
N SER A 286 4.68 -22.37 -53.88
CA SER A 286 5.91 -21.62 -53.57
C SER A 286 5.97 -21.24 -52.10
N VAL A 287 4.86 -20.74 -51.56
CA VAL A 287 4.74 -20.43 -50.13
C VAL A 287 4.90 -21.70 -49.28
N GLY A 288 4.32 -22.83 -49.69
CA GLY A 288 4.46 -24.09 -48.95
C GLY A 288 5.91 -24.55 -48.83
N ARG A 289 6.69 -24.44 -49.92
CA ARG A 289 8.14 -24.75 -49.88
C ARG A 289 8.91 -23.81 -48.96
N VAL A 290 8.60 -22.51 -49.01
CA VAL A 290 9.24 -21.51 -48.14
C VAL A 290 8.88 -21.75 -46.67
N ALA A 291 7.63 -22.07 -46.36
CA ALA A 291 7.19 -22.39 -45.00
C ALA A 291 7.92 -23.61 -44.43
N ASP A 292 8.08 -24.68 -45.22
CA ASP A 292 8.84 -25.87 -44.82
C ASP A 292 10.34 -25.54 -44.58
N GLN A 293 10.94 -24.69 -45.41
CA GLN A 293 12.32 -24.25 -45.24
C GLN A 293 12.50 -23.36 -44.00
N LEU A 294 11.62 -22.38 -43.79
CA LEU A 294 11.67 -21.49 -42.63
C LEU A 294 11.55 -22.27 -41.33
N ARG A 295 10.66 -23.28 -41.28
CA ARG A 295 10.53 -24.18 -40.12
C ARG A 295 11.80 -24.97 -39.82
N SER A 296 12.55 -25.39 -40.86
CA SER A 296 13.86 -26.04 -40.65
C SER A 296 14.97 -25.10 -40.16
N LEU A 297 14.77 -23.78 -40.28
CA LEU A 297 15.71 -22.74 -39.81
C LEU A 297 15.30 -22.16 -38.45
N ALA A 298 14.04 -22.38 -38.03
CA ALA A 298 13.47 -21.79 -36.81
C ALA A 298 14.07 -22.34 -35.50
N ASP A 299 14.90 -23.39 -35.56
CA ASP A 299 15.69 -23.87 -34.42
C ASP A 299 16.74 -22.84 -33.95
N GLU A 300 17.03 -21.78 -34.73
CA GLU A 300 17.84 -20.62 -34.32
C GLU A 300 16.96 -19.38 -34.06
N PRO A 301 16.94 -18.82 -32.83
CA PRO A 301 15.98 -17.80 -32.43
C PRO A 301 16.38 -16.42 -32.96
N ARG A 302 15.93 -16.08 -34.17
CA ARG A 302 15.90 -14.70 -34.65
C ARG A 302 14.44 -14.27 -34.83
N HIS A 303 14.06 -13.19 -34.17
CA HIS A 303 12.70 -12.62 -34.22
C HIS A 303 12.19 -12.42 -35.67
N ASP A 304 13.08 -12.06 -36.60
CA ASP A 304 12.74 -11.88 -38.01
C ASP A 304 12.30 -13.18 -38.71
N THR A 305 12.91 -14.32 -38.36
CA THR A 305 12.54 -15.63 -38.93
C THR A 305 11.14 -16.04 -38.51
N GLN A 306 10.75 -15.73 -37.28
CA GLN A 306 9.46 -16.10 -36.71
C GLN A 306 8.29 -15.33 -37.33
N ARG A 307 8.47 -14.03 -37.57
CA ARG A 307 7.50 -13.23 -38.35
C ARG A 307 7.31 -13.77 -39.76
N LEU A 308 8.37 -14.25 -40.41
CA LEU A 308 8.27 -14.88 -41.73
C LEU A 308 7.56 -16.23 -41.68
N VAL A 309 7.73 -17.03 -40.63
CA VAL A 309 6.97 -18.27 -40.42
C VAL A 309 5.47 -17.98 -40.33
N LEU A 310 5.07 -16.99 -39.51
CA LEU A 310 3.68 -16.57 -39.37
C LEU A 310 3.12 -16.02 -40.69
N PHE A 311 3.87 -15.16 -41.37
CA PHE A 311 3.45 -14.61 -42.67
C PHE A 311 3.25 -15.72 -43.70
N ALA A 312 4.19 -16.66 -43.80
CA ALA A 312 4.11 -17.79 -44.73
C ALA A 312 2.90 -18.68 -44.43
N ALA A 313 2.67 -19.01 -43.16
CA ALA A 313 1.55 -19.86 -42.75
C ALA A 313 0.18 -19.18 -43.03
N LYS A 314 0.05 -17.87 -42.73
CA LYS A 314 -1.16 -17.08 -43.02
C LYS A 314 -1.42 -16.95 -44.52
N LEU A 315 -0.39 -16.62 -45.31
CA LEU A 315 -0.52 -16.51 -46.76
C LEU A 315 -0.88 -17.87 -47.38
N HIS A 316 -0.25 -18.95 -46.92
CA HIS A 316 -0.55 -20.31 -47.37
C HIS A 316 -2.01 -20.68 -47.07
N LEU A 317 -2.50 -20.36 -45.87
CA LEU A 317 -3.90 -20.56 -45.51
C LEU A 317 -4.85 -19.77 -46.41
N ALA A 318 -4.57 -18.48 -46.64
CA ALA A 318 -5.42 -17.62 -47.47
C ALA A 318 -5.52 -18.12 -48.91
N LEU A 319 -4.39 -18.56 -49.48
CA LEU A 319 -4.33 -19.21 -50.80
C LEU A 319 -5.07 -20.56 -50.81
N ALA A 320 -4.89 -21.39 -49.78
CA ALA A 320 -5.55 -22.69 -49.67
C ALA A 320 -7.08 -22.56 -49.57
N VAL A 321 -7.57 -21.59 -48.81
CA VAL A 321 -9.00 -21.26 -48.71
C VAL A 321 -9.54 -20.76 -50.06
N HIS A 322 -8.82 -19.84 -50.72
CA HIS A 322 -9.19 -19.34 -52.04
C HIS A 322 -9.33 -20.47 -53.08
N LEU A 323 -8.42 -21.45 -53.03
CA LEU A 323 -8.40 -22.63 -53.91
C LEU A 323 -9.29 -23.78 -53.43
N LYS A 324 -9.86 -23.69 -52.21
CA LYS A 324 -10.64 -24.74 -51.54
C LYS A 324 -9.87 -26.07 -51.37
N ASP A 325 -8.56 -25.99 -51.13
CA ASP A 325 -7.69 -27.15 -50.92
C ASP A 325 -7.66 -27.53 -49.42
N GLN A 326 -8.36 -28.60 -49.05
CA GLN A 326 -8.51 -29.05 -47.66
C GLN A 326 -7.21 -29.55 -47.03
N ASP A 327 -6.31 -30.17 -47.81
CA ASP A 327 -5.05 -30.69 -47.29
C ASP A 327 -4.08 -29.56 -47.01
N ALA A 328 -4.03 -28.57 -47.91
CA ALA A 328 -3.27 -27.34 -47.69
C ALA A 328 -3.83 -26.54 -46.50
N ILE A 329 -5.16 -26.46 -46.32
CA ILE A 329 -5.78 -25.83 -45.14
C ILE A 329 -5.31 -26.51 -43.85
N ARG A 330 -5.43 -27.84 -43.74
CA ARG A 330 -4.98 -28.60 -42.55
C ARG A 330 -3.53 -28.31 -42.22
N ARG A 331 -2.66 -28.35 -43.22
CA ARG A 331 -1.23 -28.11 -43.07
C ARG A 331 -0.95 -26.68 -42.58
N SER A 332 -1.63 -25.68 -43.16
CA SER A 332 -1.47 -24.27 -42.77
C SER A 332 -1.87 -24.02 -41.32
N VAL A 333 -3.01 -24.59 -40.89
CA VAL A 333 -3.49 -24.44 -39.52
C VAL A 333 -2.56 -25.09 -38.51
N SER A 334 -2.03 -26.28 -38.84
CA SER A 334 -1.02 -26.93 -37.99
C SER A 334 0.22 -26.06 -37.82
N TRP A 335 0.72 -25.43 -38.88
CA TRP A 335 1.85 -24.49 -38.79
C TRP A 335 1.54 -23.26 -37.93
N LEU A 336 0.32 -22.72 -38.01
CA LEU A 336 -0.10 -21.59 -37.18
C LEU A 336 -0.18 -21.96 -35.71
N ILE A 337 -0.78 -23.11 -35.38
CA ILE A 337 -0.86 -23.60 -34.00
C ILE A 337 0.55 -23.82 -33.45
N GLU A 338 1.43 -24.50 -34.21
CA GLU A 338 2.83 -24.72 -33.84
C GLU A 338 3.54 -23.38 -33.58
N ALA A 339 3.40 -22.40 -34.46
CA ALA A 339 4.03 -21.09 -34.30
C ALA A 339 3.50 -20.31 -33.08
N TYR A 340 2.18 -20.27 -32.86
CA TYR A 340 1.59 -19.51 -31.74
C TYR A 340 1.78 -20.16 -30.37
N TRP A 341 2.03 -21.47 -30.30
CA TRP A 341 2.33 -22.17 -29.04
C TRP A 341 3.83 -22.27 -28.74
N SER A 342 4.69 -22.22 -29.76
CA SER A 342 6.15 -22.20 -29.57
C SER A 342 6.70 -20.79 -29.31
N ASP A 343 5.99 -19.74 -29.75
CA ASP A 343 6.45 -18.36 -29.62
C ASP A 343 5.98 -17.68 -28.33
N GLY A 344 6.89 -17.58 -27.35
CA GLY A 344 6.71 -16.74 -26.17
C GLY A 344 6.72 -15.22 -26.46
N SER A 345 6.90 -14.78 -27.70
CA SER A 345 6.98 -13.36 -28.08
C SER A 345 5.85 -12.90 -29.01
N ALA A 346 4.83 -13.74 -29.26
CA ALA A 346 3.66 -13.48 -30.11
C ALA A 346 2.68 -12.41 -29.55
N THR A 347 3.22 -11.36 -28.95
CA THR A 347 2.56 -10.13 -28.48
C THR A 347 1.84 -9.36 -29.60
N GLU A 348 2.17 -9.64 -30.86
CA GLU A 348 1.52 -9.09 -32.06
C GLU A 348 0.59 -10.13 -32.72
N TYR A 349 -0.13 -10.93 -31.94
CA TYR A 349 -1.14 -11.84 -32.46
C TYR A 349 -2.17 -11.08 -33.30
N SER A 350 -2.08 -11.16 -34.64
CA SER A 350 -3.12 -10.66 -35.55
C SER A 350 -3.61 -11.81 -36.42
N PRO A 351 -4.92 -12.07 -36.54
CA PRO A 351 -5.42 -13.21 -37.31
C PRO A 351 -5.52 -12.94 -38.81
N THR A 352 -5.75 -11.68 -39.19
CA THR A 352 -6.02 -11.29 -40.58
C THR A 352 -4.90 -10.47 -41.21
N HIS A 353 -4.02 -9.91 -40.38
CA HIS A 353 -2.90 -9.09 -40.84
C HIS A 353 -1.58 -9.69 -40.36
N GLU A 354 -0.51 -9.39 -41.08
CA GLU A 354 0.85 -9.61 -40.61
C GLU A 354 1.76 -8.49 -41.12
N MET A 355 2.67 -8.05 -40.26
CA MET A 355 3.70 -7.09 -40.64
C MET A 355 4.89 -7.84 -41.23
N MET A 356 5.15 -7.64 -42.51
CA MET A 356 6.39 -8.11 -43.13
C MET A 356 7.47 -7.04 -43.05
N TRP A 357 8.65 -7.50 -42.63
CA TRP A 357 9.87 -6.71 -42.60
C TRP A 357 10.89 -7.41 -43.50
N LEU A 358 11.34 -6.72 -44.54
CA LEU A 358 12.36 -7.24 -45.45
C LEU A 358 13.44 -6.16 -45.63
N SER A 359 14.52 -6.27 -44.86
CA SER A 359 15.56 -5.23 -44.79
C SER A 359 14.95 -3.88 -44.38
N ARG A 360 14.81 -2.93 -45.31
CA ARG A 360 14.18 -1.62 -45.07
C ARG A 360 12.73 -1.54 -45.55
N LEU A 361 12.26 -2.51 -46.35
CA LEU A 361 10.89 -2.53 -46.84
C LEU A 361 9.96 -3.09 -45.77
N THR A 362 8.91 -2.33 -45.46
CA THR A 362 7.84 -2.77 -44.57
C THR A 362 6.52 -2.87 -45.31
N HIS A 363 5.76 -3.95 -45.08
CA HIS A 363 4.44 -4.12 -45.66
C HIS A 363 3.46 -4.71 -44.65
N GLU A 364 2.29 -4.10 -44.51
CA GLU A 364 1.18 -4.66 -43.76
C GLU A 364 0.31 -5.49 -44.71
N ALA A 365 0.47 -6.82 -44.65
CA ALA A 365 -0.30 -7.70 -45.50
C ALA A 365 -1.66 -8.00 -44.89
N ASP A 366 -2.72 -7.62 -45.59
CA ASP A 366 -4.09 -8.06 -45.30
C ASP A 366 -4.42 -9.32 -46.12
N PHE A 367 -4.67 -10.43 -45.41
CA PHE A 367 -5.05 -11.74 -45.96
C PHE A 367 -6.58 -11.92 -46.05
N GLY A 368 -7.36 -10.97 -45.56
CA GLY A 368 -8.82 -10.95 -45.59
C GLY A 368 -9.49 -11.91 -44.60
N ALA A 369 -10.80 -12.08 -44.76
CA ALA A 369 -11.63 -12.92 -43.87
C ALA A 369 -11.54 -14.44 -44.17
N GLY A 370 -10.63 -14.87 -45.07
CA GLY A 370 -10.48 -16.30 -45.43
C GLY A 370 -10.15 -17.19 -44.22
N TYR A 371 -9.53 -16.62 -43.19
CA TYR A 371 -9.31 -17.26 -41.91
C TYR A 371 -10.61 -17.68 -41.17
N LEU A 372 -11.70 -16.94 -41.37
CA LEU A 372 -13.02 -17.20 -40.79
C LEU A 372 -13.91 -18.07 -41.68
N ASP A 373 -13.39 -18.57 -42.81
CA ASP A 373 -14.19 -19.40 -43.71
C ASP A 373 -14.55 -20.72 -42.99
N PRO A 374 -15.85 -21.12 -42.97
CA PRO A 374 -16.29 -22.37 -42.35
C PRO A 374 -15.55 -23.61 -42.89
N LEU A 375 -15.02 -23.56 -44.11
CA LEU A 375 -14.19 -24.61 -44.69
C LEU A 375 -12.96 -24.92 -43.84
N VAL A 376 -12.39 -23.93 -43.15
CA VAL A 376 -11.20 -24.12 -42.32
C VAL A 376 -11.53 -25.10 -41.19
N ALA A 377 -12.46 -24.74 -40.29
CA ALA A 377 -12.88 -25.59 -39.18
C ALA A 377 -13.37 -26.98 -39.63
N ASN A 378 -14.07 -27.06 -40.77
CA ASN A 378 -14.57 -28.33 -41.32
C ASN A 378 -13.46 -29.26 -41.86
N SER A 379 -12.26 -28.74 -42.13
CA SER A 379 -11.15 -29.52 -42.67
C SER A 379 -10.24 -30.12 -41.58
N LEU A 380 -10.34 -29.62 -40.34
CA LEU A 380 -9.43 -29.94 -39.23
C LEU A 380 -9.75 -31.25 -38.51
N SER A 381 -8.71 -31.82 -37.88
CA SER A 381 -8.87 -32.89 -36.90
C SER A 381 -9.54 -32.36 -35.63
N THR A 382 -10.08 -33.24 -34.77
CA THR A 382 -10.70 -32.82 -33.50
C THR A 382 -9.73 -32.01 -32.63
N ASN A 383 -8.46 -32.40 -32.55
CA ASN A 383 -7.47 -31.73 -31.72
C ASN A 383 -7.10 -30.34 -32.27
N ASP A 384 -6.80 -30.25 -33.57
CA ASP A 384 -6.45 -28.97 -34.21
C ASP A 384 -7.64 -28.02 -34.21
N ARG A 385 -8.87 -28.57 -34.30
CA ARG A 385 -10.10 -27.80 -34.24
C ARG A 385 -10.29 -27.12 -32.88
N VAL A 386 -9.98 -27.78 -31.76
CA VAL A 386 -10.07 -27.16 -30.43
C VAL A 386 -9.06 -26.02 -30.29
N HIS A 387 -7.80 -26.23 -30.68
CA HIS A 387 -6.79 -25.17 -30.66
C HIS A 387 -7.17 -24.00 -31.58
N TRP A 388 -7.74 -24.30 -32.75
CA TRP A 388 -8.22 -23.31 -33.70
C TRP A 388 -9.40 -22.50 -33.17
N GLU A 389 -10.38 -23.16 -32.54
CA GLU A 389 -11.53 -22.51 -31.91
C GLU A 389 -11.07 -21.63 -30.74
N LEU A 390 -10.14 -22.10 -29.91
CA LEU A 390 -9.56 -21.33 -28.81
C LEU A 390 -8.83 -20.08 -29.31
N LEU A 391 -7.99 -20.22 -30.34
CA LEU A 391 -7.26 -19.09 -30.92
C LEU A 391 -8.23 -18.04 -31.52
N ASN A 392 -9.32 -18.48 -32.15
CA ASN A 392 -10.38 -17.58 -32.63
C ASN A 392 -11.18 -16.90 -31.49
N ALA A 393 -11.39 -17.60 -30.38
CA ALA A 393 -12.02 -17.02 -29.20
C ALA A 393 -11.11 -15.92 -28.60
N LEU A 394 -9.82 -16.20 -28.43
CA LEU A 394 -8.82 -15.23 -27.94
C LEU A 394 -8.77 -13.98 -28.82
N ARG A 395 -8.76 -14.14 -30.15
CA ARG A 395 -8.89 -13.01 -31.09
C ARG A 395 -10.07 -12.10 -30.77
N THR A 396 -11.24 -12.71 -30.58
CA THR A 396 -12.49 -11.97 -30.43
C THR A 396 -12.44 -11.11 -29.18
N ILE A 397 -11.89 -11.66 -28.09
CA ILE A 397 -11.74 -10.94 -26.82
C ILE A 397 -10.67 -9.86 -26.90
N ILE A 398 -9.51 -10.14 -27.49
CA ILE A 398 -8.37 -9.20 -27.50
C ILE A 398 -8.62 -8.01 -28.44
N PHE A 399 -9.23 -8.22 -29.61
CA PHE A 399 -9.29 -7.18 -30.67
C PHE A 399 -10.66 -6.56 -30.93
N VAL A 400 -11.73 -7.30 -30.69
CA VAL A 400 -13.07 -6.87 -31.15
C VAL A 400 -13.81 -6.07 -30.06
N ASN A 401 -13.35 -6.13 -28.80
CA ASN A 401 -13.93 -5.42 -27.65
C ASN A 401 -15.45 -5.64 -27.44
N ASP A 402 -15.99 -6.66 -28.13
CA ASP A 402 -17.37 -7.12 -28.12
C ASP A 402 -17.30 -8.66 -28.03
N ALA A 403 -16.95 -9.14 -26.83
CA ALA A 403 -16.73 -10.56 -26.59
C ALA A 403 -18.09 -11.29 -26.66
N ASP A 404 -18.31 -12.04 -27.74
CA ASP A 404 -19.45 -12.93 -27.89
C ASP A 404 -19.44 -14.00 -26.77
N ALA A 405 -20.62 -14.38 -26.28
CA ALA A 405 -20.77 -15.36 -25.21
C ALA A 405 -20.09 -16.69 -25.57
N ASP A 406 -20.16 -17.07 -26.85
CA ASP A 406 -19.54 -18.28 -27.40
C ASP A 406 -18.01 -18.28 -27.24
N ALA A 407 -17.35 -17.13 -27.43
CA ALA A 407 -15.90 -17.03 -27.27
C ALA A 407 -15.48 -17.23 -25.81
N ARG A 408 -16.27 -16.69 -24.87
CA ARG A 408 -16.03 -16.86 -23.44
C ARG A 408 -16.23 -18.31 -23.02
N GLU A 409 -17.24 -18.99 -23.55
CA GLU A 409 -17.49 -20.41 -23.26
C GLU A 409 -16.33 -21.29 -23.74
N VAL A 410 -15.80 -21.06 -24.94
CA VAL A 410 -14.63 -21.78 -25.46
C VAL A 410 -13.40 -21.57 -24.58
N ILE A 411 -13.12 -20.33 -24.16
CA ILE A 411 -12.00 -20.04 -23.27
C ILE A 411 -12.23 -20.64 -21.88
N ALA A 412 -13.45 -20.62 -21.37
CA ALA A 412 -13.78 -21.25 -20.08
C ALA A 412 -13.57 -22.77 -20.12
N ALA A 413 -13.93 -23.42 -21.23
CA ALA A 413 -13.82 -24.86 -21.37
C ALA A 413 -12.37 -25.36 -21.58
N PHE A 414 -11.53 -24.59 -22.28
CA PHE A 414 -10.22 -25.07 -22.75
C PHE A 414 -9.04 -24.18 -22.38
N GLY A 415 -9.27 -22.95 -21.94
CA GLY A 415 -8.24 -21.93 -21.78
C GLY A 415 -7.16 -22.30 -20.77
N SER A 416 -7.53 -22.75 -19.57
CA SER A 416 -6.56 -23.05 -18.50
C SER A 416 -5.58 -24.18 -18.86
N SER A 417 -6.02 -25.13 -19.70
CA SER A 417 -5.24 -26.32 -20.05
C SER A 417 -4.52 -26.24 -21.40
N LEU A 418 -5.07 -25.49 -22.35
CA LEU A 418 -4.58 -25.49 -23.73
C LEU A 418 -4.10 -24.12 -24.20
N ALA A 419 -4.37 -23.01 -23.51
CA ALA A 419 -3.97 -21.69 -24.02
C ALA A 419 -2.44 -21.52 -24.06
N PRO A 420 -1.93 -20.75 -25.03
CA PRO A 420 -0.52 -20.40 -25.06
C PRO A 420 -0.19 -19.37 -23.97
N ASP A 421 1.05 -19.37 -23.48
CA ASP A 421 1.50 -18.54 -22.36
C ASP A 421 1.21 -17.03 -22.53
N TRP A 422 1.33 -16.51 -23.76
CA TRP A 422 1.07 -15.09 -24.05
C TRP A 422 -0.41 -14.70 -23.84
N ALA A 423 -1.33 -15.66 -23.90
CA ALA A 423 -2.77 -15.45 -23.75
C ALA A 423 -3.26 -15.70 -22.31
N ALA A 424 -2.40 -16.19 -21.42
CA ALA A 424 -2.78 -16.64 -20.09
C ALA A 424 -3.43 -15.53 -19.22
N GLY A 425 -3.02 -14.27 -19.39
CA GLY A 425 -3.66 -13.12 -18.71
C GLY A 425 -5.12 -12.92 -19.15
N THR A 426 -5.37 -12.97 -20.46
CA THR A 426 -6.73 -12.92 -21.03
C THR A 426 -7.58 -14.09 -20.51
N VAL A 427 -7.01 -15.30 -20.48
CA VAL A 427 -7.71 -16.49 -19.97
C VAL A 427 -8.09 -16.31 -18.50
N ALA A 428 -7.16 -15.90 -17.66
CA ALA A 428 -7.42 -15.61 -16.25
C ALA A 428 -8.54 -14.58 -16.08
N SER A 429 -8.50 -13.49 -16.86
CA SER A 429 -9.54 -12.45 -16.81
C SER A 429 -10.91 -12.99 -17.21
N VAL A 430 -11.00 -13.84 -18.23
CA VAL A 430 -12.27 -14.43 -18.68
C VAL A 430 -12.82 -15.38 -17.62
N LEU A 431 -11.99 -16.27 -17.07
CA LEU A 431 -12.38 -17.23 -16.05
C LEU A 431 -12.86 -16.55 -14.75
N MET A 432 -12.31 -15.39 -14.39
CA MET A 432 -12.76 -14.62 -13.23
C MET A 432 -14.05 -13.83 -13.46
N THR A 433 -14.44 -13.58 -14.72
CA THR A 433 -15.56 -12.69 -15.07
C THR A 433 -16.71 -13.39 -15.80
N SER A 434 -16.61 -14.70 -16.03
CA SER A 434 -17.69 -15.53 -16.57
C SER A 434 -18.87 -15.66 -15.60
N GLU A 435 -20.05 -16.03 -16.13
CA GLU A 435 -21.24 -16.28 -15.28
C GLU A 435 -21.01 -17.43 -14.30
N GLU A 436 -20.35 -18.50 -14.76
CA GLU A 436 -19.78 -19.55 -13.94
C GLU A 436 -18.28 -19.28 -13.81
N ALA A 437 -17.90 -18.46 -12.82
CA ALA A 437 -16.51 -18.11 -12.57
C ALA A 437 -15.73 -19.33 -12.07
N ASP A 438 -14.56 -19.59 -12.67
CA ASP A 438 -13.63 -20.65 -12.28
C ASP A 438 -12.35 -20.02 -11.73
N PHE A 439 -12.34 -19.76 -10.42
CA PHE A 439 -11.19 -19.14 -9.77
C PHE A 439 -9.98 -20.08 -9.70
N TYR A 440 -10.17 -21.39 -9.65
CA TYR A 440 -9.07 -22.35 -9.67
C TYR A 440 -8.34 -22.31 -11.02
N GLY A 441 -9.07 -22.46 -12.14
CA GLY A 441 -8.49 -22.36 -13.48
C GLY A 441 -7.91 -20.98 -13.76
N ALA A 442 -8.54 -19.92 -13.25
CA ALA A 442 -7.98 -18.56 -13.32
C ALA A 442 -6.63 -18.46 -12.58
N GLY A 443 -6.49 -19.14 -11.45
CA GLY A 443 -5.24 -19.18 -10.69
C GLY A 443 -4.11 -19.85 -11.46
N GLU A 444 -4.38 -20.98 -12.12
CA GLU A 444 -3.41 -21.67 -12.98
C GLU A 444 -2.95 -20.75 -14.13
N ALA A 445 -3.90 -20.10 -14.79
CA ALA A 445 -3.63 -19.15 -15.87
C ALA A 445 -2.87 -17.90 -15.38
N LEU A 446 -3.15 -17.38 -14.17
CA LEU A 446 -2.39 -16.27 -13.58
C LEU A 446 -0.93 -16.67 -13.29
N ALA A 447 -0.69 -17.88 -12.80
CA ALA A 447 0.66 -18.38 -12.58
C ALA A 447 1.42 -18.46 -13.91
N GLN A 448 0.81 -19.03 -14.96
CA GLN A 448 1.38 -19.06 -16.32
C GLN A 448 1.65 -17.65 -16.87
N HIS A 449 0.71 -16.73 -16.71
CA HIS A 449 0.88 -15.35 -17.13
C HIS A 449 2.02 -14.64 -16.39
N CYS A 450 2.15 -14.89 -15.08
CA CYS A 450 3.26 -14.39 -14.27
C CYS A 450 4.60 -14.92 -14.77
N LEU A 451 4.70 -16.24 -15.02
CA LEU A 451 5.90 -16.87 -15.59
C LEU A 451 6.24 -16.27 -16.96
N TYR A 452 5.23 -16.07 -17.81
CA TYR A 452 5.37 -15.45 -19.11
C TYR A 452 5.90 -14.02 -19.02
N ALA A 453 5.30 -13.19 -18.17
CA ALA A 453 5.65 -11.78 -18.00
C ALA A 453 7.08 -11.64 -17.43
N GLU A 454 7.45 -12.46 -16.45
CA GLU A 454 8.80 -12.46 -15.86
C GLU A 454 9.87 -12.85 -16.89
N ARG A 455 9.59 -13.79 -17.81
CA ARG A 455 10.51 -14.18 -18.89
C ARG A 455 10.67 -13.11 -19.98
N THR A 456 9.59 -12.44 -20.36
CA THR A 456 9.55 -11.57 -21.55
C THR A 456 9.86 -10.10 -21.25
N ALA A 457 9.33 -9.57 -20.14
CA ALA A 457 9.47 -8.16 -19.77
C ALA A 457 10.53 -7.93 -18.68
N GLY A 458 11.00 -8.99 -18.01
CA GLY A 458 11.99 -8.91 -16.94
C GLY A 458 11.57 -7.92 -15.86
N ALA A 459 12.38 -6.88 -15.63
CA ALA A 459 12.12 -5.86 -14.62
C ALA A 459 10.94 -4.91 -14.91
N TYR A 460 10.35 -4.96 -16.12
CA TYR A 460 9.21 -4.11 -16.53
C TYR A 460 7.87 -4.86 -16.56
N ALA A 461 7.82 -6.10 -16.05
CA ALA A 461 6.58 -6.86 -15.95
C ALA A 461 5.60 -6.22 -14.95
N GLU A 462 4.36 -5.97 -15.36
CA GLU A 462 3.28 -5.41 -14.51
C GLU A 462 1.97 -6.21 -14.70
N LEU A 463 1.20 -6.38 -13.62
CA LEU A 463 -0.10 -7.08 -13.60
C LEU A 463 -1.26 -6.11 -13.26
N ASP A 464 -1.29 -4.95 -13.90
CA ASP A 464 -2.24 -3.87 -13.57
C ASP A 464 -3.68 -4.11 -14.04
N GLU A 465 -3.90 -5.16 -14.83
CA GLU A 465 -5.21 -5.49 -15.40
C GLU A 465 -6.16 -6.23 -14.43
N PHE A 466 -5.68 -6.70 -13.28
CA PHE A 466 -6.46 -7.49 -12.33
C PHE A 466 -6.83 -6.73 -11.05
N ASP A 467 -8.13 -6.65 -10.76
CA ASP A 467 -8.68 -6.06 -9.53
C ASP A 467 -9.13 -7.17 -8.55
N PHE A 468 -8.19 -7.59 -7.69
CA PHE A 468 -8.43 -8.65 -6.70
C PHE A 468 -9.19 -8.17 -5.45
N ASP A 469 -9.33 -6.87 -5.22
CA ASP A 469 -9.94 -6.32 -3.99
C ASP A 469 -11.43 -6.70 -3.86
N LYS A 470 -12.09 -6.98 -4.99
CA LYS A 470 -13.51 -7.35 -5.06
C LYS A 470 -13.78 -8.82 -4.71
N LEU A 471 -12.76 -9.68 -4.69
CA LEU A 471 -12.93 -11.10 -4.45
C LEU A 471 -13.29 -11.41 -2.99
N SER A 472 -14.12 -12.44 -2.78
CA SER A 472 -14.40 -13.00 -1.44
C SER A 472 -13.22 -13.82 -0.93
N ALA A 473 -13.22 -14.17 0.35
CA ALA A 473 -12.17 -15.02 0.93
C ALA A 473 -12.19 -16.43 0.34
N GLU A 474 -13.37 -16.98 0.04
CA GLU A 474 -13.54 -18.28 -0.61
C GLU A 474 -12.98 -18.26 -2.04
N GLN A 475 -13.33 -17.22 -2.82
CA GLN A 475 -12.83 -17.05 -4.19
C GLN A 475 -11.30 -16.87 -4.22
N LEU A 476 -10.74 -16.12 -3.27
CA LEU A 476 -9.29 -16.00 -3.13
C LEU A 476 -8.63 -17.32 -2.74
N SER A 477 -9.27 -18.14 -1.91
CA SER A 477 -8.74 -19.46 -1.56
C SER A 477 -8.63 -20.36 -2.79
N GLU A 478 -9.70 -20.45 -3.59
CA GLU A 478 -9.72 -21.22 -4.84
C GLU A 478 -8.67 -20.70 -5.83
N LEU A 479 -8.57 -19.37 -5.99
CA LEU A 479 -7.55 -18.72 -6.82
C LEU A 479 -6.12 -19.09 -6.38
N MET A 480 -5.86 -19.06 -5.07
CA MET A 480 -4.54 -19.38 -4.52
C MET A 480 -4.17 -20.86 -4.66
N GLU A 481 -5.15 -21.77 -4.64
CA GLU A 481 -4.92 -23.19 -4.95
C GLU A 481 -4.54 -23.37 -6.42
N GLY A 482 -5.25 -22.73 -7.34
CA GLY A 482 -4.92 -22.72 -8.76
C GLY A 482 -3.53 -22.13 -9.05
N ILE A 483 -3.18 -21.01 -8.41
CA ILE A 483 -1.84 -20.41 -8.53
C ILE A 483 -0.75 -21.40 -8.10
N ALA A 484 -0.97 -22.12 -6.99
CA ALA A 484 -0.01 -23.10 -6.51
C ALA A 484 0.17 -24.26 -7.51
N GLU A 485 -0.93 -24.76 -8.10
CA GLU A 485 -0.87 -25.83 -9.12
C GLU A 485 -0.21 -25.34 -10.42
N GLY A 486 -0.53 -24.12 -10.88
CA GLY A 486 0.09 -23.53 -12.06
C GLY A 486 1.60 -23.37 -11.93
N PHE A 487 2.09 -22.99 -10.74
CA PHE A 487 3.53 -22.97 -10.46
C PHE A 487 4.15 -24.36 -10.29
N ALA A 488 3.37 -25.38 -9.91
CA ALA A 488 3.85 -26.75 -9.77
C ALA A 488 3.94 -27.49 -11.12
N SER A 489 3.05 -27.16 -12.06
CA SER A 489 3.00 -27.72 -13.41
C SER A 489 3.91 -26.99 -14.42
N GLY A 490 4.36 -25.78 -14.10
CA GLY A 490 5.24 -24.97 -14.95
C GLY A 490 6.61 -25.59 -15.23
N ASP A 491 7.15 -25.28 -16.40
CA ASP A 491 8.38 -25.89 -16.91
C ASP A 491 9.64 -25.52 -16.09
N SER A 492 10.51 -26.51 -15.88
CA SER A 492 11.53 -26.51 -14.82
C SER A 492 12.83 -25.75 -15.13
N GLU A 493 13.00 -25.29 -16.37
CA GLU A 493 14.29 -24.77 -16.84
C GLU A 493 14.61 -23.34 -16.34
N GLN A 494 13.59 -22.52 -16.05
CA GLN A 494 13.70 -21.28 -15.27
C GLN A 494 12.37 -20.97 -14.56
N PRO A 495 12.14 -21.50 -13.34
CA PRO A 495 10.91 -21.25 -12.62
C PRO A 495 10.86 -19.76 -12.22
N GLY A 496 9.88 -19.03 -12.73
CA GLY A 496 9.57 -17.70 -12.23
C GLY A 496 9.28 -17.74 -10.74
N ASN A 497 9.52 -16.64 -10.08
CA ASN A 497 9.65 -16.62 -8.62
C ASN A 497 8.36 -16.21 -7.91
N GLY A 498 7.36 -15.73 -8.66
CA GLY A 498 6.04 -15.34 -8.14
C GLY A 498 6.04 -14.00 -7.40
N LYS A 499 7.16 -13.26 -7.43
CA LYS A 499 7.30 -11.96 -6.77
C LYS A 499 6.27 -10.95 -7.28
N LEU A 500 6.01 -10.95 -8.58
CA LEU A 500 5.05 -10.04 -9.20
C LEU A 500 3.64 -10.26 -8.65
N LEU A 501 3.20 -11.52 -8.59
CA LEU A 501 1.91 -11.89 -8.00
C LEU A 501 1.86 -11.59 -6.49
N LEU A 502 2.93 -11.85 -5.74
CA LEU A 502 2.98 -11.53 -4.31
C LEU A 502 2.79 -10.03 -4.07
N GLY A 503 3.43 -9.17 -4.86
CA GLY A 503 3.28 -7.73 -4.78
C GLY A 503 1.83 -7.25 -4.97
N LYS A 504 1.02 -7.97 -5.75
CA LYS A 504 -0.40 -7.66 -5.99
C LYS A 504 -1.35 -8.29 -4.97
N LEU A 505 -1.13 -9.55 -4.62
CA LEU A 505 -2.06 -10.32 -3.78
C LEU A 505 -1.81 -10.14 -2.29
N ALA A 506 -0.61 -9.77 -1.86
CA ALA A 506 -0.28 -9.80 -0.44
C ALA A 506 -1.15 -8.86 0.42
N THR A 507 -1.37 -7.62 -0.02
CA THR A 507 -2.22 -6.65 0.68
C THR A 507 -3.69 -7.09 0.68
N VAL A 508 -4.14 -7.70 -0.42
CA VAL A 508 -5.50 -8.22 -0.60
C VAL A 508 -5.75 -9.37 0.36
N LEU A 509 -4.87 -10.38 0.35
CA LEU A 509 -4.93 -11.54 1.24
C LEU A 509 -4.88 -11.12 2.70
N TYR A 510 -4.02 -10.16 3.06
CA TYR A 510 -3.98 -9.60 4.41
C TYR A 510 -5.29 -8.91 4.79
N GLY A 511 -5.81 -8.03 3.93
CA GLY A 511 -7.07 -7.30 4.17
C GLY A 511 -8.29 -8.22 4.31
N LYS A 512 -8.29 -9.35 3.60
CA LYS A 512 -9.35 -10.37 3.64
C LYS A 512 -9.14 -11.43 4.72
N LYS A 513 -8.04 -11.33 5.49
CA LYS A 513 -7.65 -12.25 6.57
C LYS A 513 -7.32 -13.67 6.12
N CYS A 514 -6.92 -13.83 4.86
CA CYS A 514 -6.41 -15.08 4.27
C CYS A 514 -4.93 -15.27 4.64
N TYR A 515 -4.65 -15.32 5.95
CA TYR A 515 -3.27 -15.33 6.46
C TYR A 515 -2.54 -16.65 6.19
N GLY A 516 -3.27 -17.76 6.10
CA GLY A 516 -2.69 -19.07 5.80
C GLY A 516 -2.16 -19.15 4.37
N GLU A 517 -2.95 -18.64 3.43
CA GLU A 517 -2.64 -18.52 2.01
C GLU A 517 -1.48 -17.55 1.79
N LEU A 518 -1.54 -16.36 2.42
CA LEU A 518 -0.45 -15.39 2.37
C LEU A 518 0.87 -15.97 2.88
N LYS A 519 0.83 -16.71 4.00
CA LYS A 519 2.02 -17.38 4.54
C LYS A 519 2.61 -18.37 3.54
N ARG A 520 1.78 -19.28 3.00
CA ARG A 520 2.24 -20.31 2.05
C ARG A 520 2.84 -19.68 0.79
N PHE A 521 2.21 -18.62 0.29
CA PHE A 521 2.69 -17.96 -0.91
C PHE A 521 3.97 -17.15 -0.70
N ALA A 522 4.07 -16.42 0.41
CA ALA A 522 5.32 -15.76 0.79
C ALA A 522 6.48 -16.76 0.97
N ASP A 523 6.21 -17.93 1.58
CA ASP A 523 7.21 -19.00 1.71
C ASP A 523 7.62 -19.58 0.34
N PHE A 524 6.66 -19.74 -0.58
CA PHE A 524 6.92 -20.17 -1.96
C PHE A 524 7.86 -19.21 -2.70
N VAL A 525 7.62 -17.90 -2.59
CA VAL A 525 8.44 -16.85 -3.21
C VAL A 525 9.82 -16.79 -2.55
N ALA A 526 9.88 -16.81 -1.21
CA ALA A 526 11.14 -16.80 -0.46
C ALA A 526 12.03 -18.01 -0.76
N ALA A 527 11.45 -19.18 -1.07
CA ALA A 527 12.23 -20.35 -1.48
C ALA A 527 12.90 -20.22 -2.85
N ARG A 528 12.46 -19.25 -3.68
CA ARG A 528 12.93 -19.01 -5.05
C ARG A 528 13.64 -17.67 -5.23
N THR A 529 13.63 -16.83 -4.20
CA THR A 529 14.27 -15.52 -4.18
C THR A 529 15.17 -15.42 -2.95
N GLU A 530 16.46 -15.22 -3.15
CA GLU A 530 17.36 -14.97 -2.03
C GLU A 530 17.00 -13.61 -1.40
N ASN A 531 16.62 -13.62 -0.11
CA ASN A 531 16.34 -12.45 0.72
C ASN A 531 15.40 -11.39 0.09
N ASP A 532 14.34 -11.81 -0.60
CA ASP A 532 13.36 -10.85 -1.12
C ASP A 532 12.62 -10.13 0.02
N GLU A 533 12.77 -8.81 0.07
CA GLU A 533 12.20 -7.93 1.11
C GLU A 533 10.67 -8.09 1.23
N SER A 534 9.95 -8.23 0.10
CA SER A 534 8.50 -8.35 0.11
C SER A 534 8.05 -9.72 0.63
N ALA A 535 8.72 -10.79 0.20
CA ALA A 535 8.49 -12.14 0.72
C ALA A 535 8.76 -12.22 2.22
N LEU A 536 9.86 -11.62 2.69
CA LEU A 536 10.18 -11.54 4.11
C LEU A 536 9.13 -10.73 4.89
N PHE A 537 8.76 -9.54 4.42
CA PHE A 537 7.83 -8.66 5.13
C PHE A 537 6.42 -9.25 5.22
N TYR A 538 5.85 -9.71 4.10
CA TYR A 538 4.51 -10.28 4.09
C TYR A 538 4.46 -11.66 4.74
N GLY A 539 5.53 -12.45 4.64
CA GLY A 539 5.68 -13.70 5.38
C GLY A 539 5.73 -13.49 6.90
N ALA A 540 6.40 -12.42 7.36
CA ALA A 540 6.43 -12.01 8.77
C ALA A 540 5.04 -11.54 9.24
N LEU A 541 4.35 -10.75 8.41
CA LEU A 541 3.03 -10.22 8.69
C LEU A 541 1.97 -11.32 8.83
N ALA A 542 1.96 -12.30 7.94
CA ALA A 542 1.07 -13.45 8.05
C ALA A 542 1.33 -14.28 9.33
N ARG A 543 2.60 -14.51 9.67
CA ARG A 543 3.00 -15.23 10.89
C ARG A 543 2.62 -14.50 12.16
N HIS A 544 2.74 -13.17 12.18
CA HIS A 544 2.31 -12.32 13.28
C HIS A 544 0.82 -12.52 13.55
N GLU A 545 -0.04 -12.41 12.53
CA GLU A 545 -1.49 -12.61 12.67
C GLU A 545 -1.86 -14.04 13.09
N LEU A 546 -1.07 -15.04 12.66
CA LEU A 546 -1.23 -16.44 13.06
C LEU A 546 -0.67 -16.75 14.46
N GLY A 547 -0.04 -15.79 15.14
CA GLY A 547 0.52 -15.95 16.48
C GLY A 547 1.91 -16.61 16.54
N ASP A 548 2.56 -16.82 15.39
CA ASP A 548 3.93 -17.35 15.29
C ASP A 548 4.96 -16.22 15.47
N TYR A 549 4.96 -15.64 16.67
CA TYR A 549 5.72 -14.43 16.99
C TYR A 549 7.24 -14.59 16.89
N GLU A 550 7.78 -15.81 17.07
CA GLU A 550 9.22 -16.05 16.94
C GLU A 550 9.67 -15.97 15.49
N GLN A 551 8.97 -16.65 14.58
CA GLN A 551 9.31 -16.58 13.16
C GLN A 551 9.01 -15.20 12.58
N ALA A 552 7.90 -14.58 12.98
CA ALA A 552 7.57 -13.21 12.57
C ALA A 552 8.68 -12.22 12.96
N ARG A 553 9.19 -12.33 14.19
CA ARG A 553 10.32 -11.53 14.67
C ARG A 553 11.55 -11.71 13.78
N ALA A 554 12.00 -12.95 13.60
CA ALA A 554 13.21 -13.25 12.83
C ALA A 554 13.12 -12.72 11.39
N MET A 555 11.93 -12.82 10.77
CA MET A 555 11.71 -12.30 9.42
C MET A 555 11.67 -10.77 9.39
N TYR A 556 11.05 -10.09 10.37
CA TYR A 556 11.13 -8.62 10.45
C TYR A 556 12.54 -8.11 10.71
N GLU A 557 13.35 -8.82 11.52
CA GLU A 557 14.77 -8.51 11.70
C GLU A 557 15.52 -8.67 10.37
N ALA A 558 15.29 -9.75 9.62
CA ALA A 558 15.88 -9.94 8.28
C ALA A 558 15.48 -8.84 7.28
N VAL A 559 14.22 -8.36 7.30
CA VAL A 559 13.79 -7.20 6.49
C VAL A 559 14.60 -5.96 6.85
N LEU A 560 14.88 -5.73 8.13
CA LEU A 560 15.64 -4.56 8.59
C LEU A 560 17.15 -4.68 8.35
N ASP A 561 17.67 -5.90 8.29
CA ASP A 561 19.06 -6.16 7.91
C ASP A 561 19.29 -5.82 6.41
N GLU A 562 18.34 -6.14 5.54
CA GLU A 562 18.37 -5.81 4.11
C GLU A 562 18.00 -4.34 3.83
N ASN A 563 16.93 -3.86 4.46
CA ASN A 563 16.42 -2.49 4.32
C ASN A 563 16.23 -1.82 5.69
N PRO A 564 17.27 -1.15 6.22
CA PRO A 564 17.21 -0.42 7.49
C PRO A 564 16.22 0.75 7.51
N ASP A 565 15.61 1.12 6.37
CA ASP A 565 14.63 2.20 6.26
C ASP A 565 13.18 1.68 6.12
N HIS A 566 12.96 0.37 6.26
CA HIS A 566 11.62 -0.24 6.21
C HIS A 566 10.79 0.08 7.47
N ARG A 567 10.13 1.25 7.47
CA ARG A 567 9.30 1.76 8.58
C ARG A 567 8.26 0.77 9.12
N SER A 568 7.54 0.07 8.24
CA SER A 568 6.49 -0.88 8.67
C SER A 568 7.06 -2.11 9.38
N ALA A 569 8.29 -2.52 9.10
CA ALA A 569 8.96 -3.62 9.80
C ALA A 569 9.27 -3.22 11.24
N TYR A 570 9.81 -2.01 11.48
CA TYR A 570 9.98 -1.45 12.83
C TYR A 570 8.67 -1.40 13.62
N TRP A 571 7.60 -0.93 12.98
CA TRP A 571 6.28 -0.87 13.60
C TRP A 571 5.82 -2.26 14.05
N ASN A 572 5.80 -3.23 13.14
CA ASN A 572 5.28 -4.56 13.44
C ASN A 572 6.18 -5.34 14.40
N LEU A 573 7.50 -5.18 14.31
CA LEU A 573 8.45 -5.78 15.24
C LEU A 573 8.23 -5.28 16.69
N ALA A 574 7.93 -4.00 16.88
CA ALA A 574 7.59 -3.47 18.21
C ALA A 574 6.29 -4.06 18.77
N LEU A 575 5.29 -4.33 17.92
CA LEU A 575 4.06 -5.03 18.32
C LEU A 575 4.35 -6.48 18.73
N VAL A 576 5.19 -7.19 17.97
CA VAL A 576 5.62 -8.55 18.28
C VAL A 576 6.35 -8.60 19.63
N HIS A 577 7.27 -7.68 19.90
CA HIS A 577 7.94 -7.60 21.21
C HIS A 577 6.99 -7.24 22.36
N ALA A 578 5.99 -6.37 22.10
CA ALA A 578 4.99 -6.02 23.10
C ALA A 578 4.10 -7.21 23.46
N ALA A 579 3.64 -7.98 22.46
CA ALA A 579 2.86 -9.20 22.66
C ALA A 579 3.62 -10.25 23.51
N ARG A 580 4.95 -10.23 23.43
CA ARG A 580 5.85 -11.11 24.19
C ARG A 580 6.35 -10.53 25.52
N ALA A 581 5.82 -9.38 25.96
CA ALA A 581 6.24 -8.70 27.18
C ALA A 581 7.77 -8.44 27.25
N ASN A 582 8.38 -8.04 26.13
CA ASN A 582 9.81 -7.71 26.05
C ASN A 582 10.01 -6.20 25.82
N PRO A 583 9.83 -5.35 26.86
CA PRO A 583 9.98 -3.90 26.72
C PRO A 583 11.43 -3.47 26.43
N GLU A 584 12.43 -4.25 26.85
CA GLU A 584 13.85 -3.94 26.62
C GLU A 584 14.20 -3.94 25.14
N ALA A 585 13.70 -4.92 24.39
CA ALA A 585 13.89 -4.98 22.94
C ALA A 585 13.24 -3.79 22.21
N ILE A 586 12.04 -3.38 22.62
CA ILE A 586 11.36 -2.20 22.05
C ILE A 586 12.16 -0.92 22.36
N GLU A 587 12.67 -0.80 23.58
CA GLU A 587 13.46 0.35 24.02
C GLU A 587 14.79 0.46 23.26
N ALA A 588 15.43 -0.67 22.93
CA ALA A 588 16.66 -0.71 22.14
C ALA A 588 16.48 -0.19 20.70
N MET A 589 15.26 -0.23 20.14
CA MET A 589 14.97 0.27 18.80
C MET A 589 14.84 1.81 18.76
N LEU A 590 14.57 2.46 19.89
CA LEU A 590 14.23 3.89 19.93
C LEU A 590 15.35 4.84 19.50
N PRO A 591 16.63 4.67 19.90
CA PRO A 591 17.70 5.59 19.51
C PRO A 591 17.83 5.71 17.98
N ALA A 592 17.76 4.58 17.28
CA ALA A 592 17.84 4.52 15.82
C ALA A 592 16.65 5.21 15.13
N LEU A 593 15.46 5.18 15.76
CA LEU A 593 14.26 5.85 15.26
C LEU A 593 14.25 7.36 15.58
N GLU A 594 14.87 7.78 16.69
CA GLU A 594 14.99 9.19 17.06
C GLU A 594 15.90 9.95 16.09
N GLU A 595 17.01 9.34 15.68
CA GLU A 595 17.89 9.90 14.66
C GLU A 595 17.17 10.10 13.32
N ARG A 596 16.42 9.08 12.86
CA ARG A 596 15.67 9.14 11.60
C ARG A 596 14.45 10.06 11.65
N ALA A 597 13.82 10.21 12.81
CA ALA A 597 12.63 11.04 12.98
C ALA A 597 12.90 12.51 12.66
N GLY A 598 14.11 13.02 12.93
CA GLY A 598 14.63 14.35 12.56
C GLY A 598 13.57 15.35 12.06
N GLU A 599 13.56 15.58 10.74
CA GLU A 599 12.54 16.41 10.05
C GLU A 599 11.46 15.56 9.34
N SER A 600 11.51 14.23 9.43
CA SER A 600 10.55 13.35 8.74
C SER A 600 9.30 13.10 9.59
N GLU A 601 8.16 13.56 9.08
CA GLU A 601 6.86 13.31 9.70
C GLU A 601 6.54 11.81 9.76
N GLU A 602 6.89 11.08 8.70
CA GLU A 602 6.75 9.64 8.57
C GLU A 602 7.50 8.86 9.67
N TRP A 603 8.77 9.18 9.89
CA TRP A 603 9.58 8.53 10.91
C TRP A 603 9.15 8.93 12.32
N SER A 604 8.66 10.17 12.49
CA SER A 604 8.04 10.60 13.75
C SER A 604 6.81 9.76 14.10
N LYS A 605 5.95 9.45 13.13
CA LYS A 605 4.78 8.55 13.33
C LYS A 605 5.20 7.13 13.72
N THR A 606 6.22 6.56 13.08
CA THR A 606 6.73 5.23 13.43
C THR A 606 7.30 5.22 14.85
N ARG A 607 8.14 6.21 15.21
CA ARG A 607 8.69 6.36 16.56
C ARG A 607 7.59 6.43 17.62
N ASP A 608 6.55 7.23 17.38
CA ASP A 608 5.47 7.42 18.35
C ASP A 608 4.65 6.14 18.55
N HIS A 609 4.45 5.33 17.50
CA HIS A 609 3.86 3.99 17.62
C HIS A 609 4.73 3.04 18.44
N VAL A 610 6.04 3.02 18.20
CA VAL A 610 6.99 2.21 18.97
C VAL A 610 6.99 2.63 20.45
N ARG A 611 6.93 3.93 20.76
CA ARG A 611 6.79 4.44 22.15
C ARG A 611 5.47 4.03 22.80
N ALA A 612 4.37 4.02 22.04
CA ALA A 612 3.08 3.53 22.54
C ALA A 612 3.14 2.03 22.87
N ALA A 613 3.78 1.23 22.01
CA ALA A 613 4.01 -0.19 22.26
C ALA A 613 4.88 -0.42 23.50
N LEU A 614 5.97 0.35 23.67
CA LEU A 614 6.82 0.31 24.87
C LEU A 614 6.04 0.63 26.14
N THR A 615 5.19 1.65 26.10
CA THR A 615 4.37 2.04 27.26
C THR A 615 3.44 0.90 27.69
N ARG A 616 2.77 0.25 26.72
CA ARG A 616 1.90 -0.90 26.98
C ARG A 616 2.70 -2.08 27.54
N ALA A 617 3.85 -2.41 26.96
CA ALA A 617 4.72 -3.48 27.43
C ALA A 617 5.22 -3.23 28.87
N LYS A 618 5.65 -1.99 29.19
CA LYS A 618 6.06 -1.60 30.55
C LYS A 618 4.91 -1.69 31.55
N GLN A 619 3.69 -1.32 31.16
CA GLN A 619 2.50 -1.47 32.02
C GLN A 619 2.16 -2.93 32.29
N GLN A 620 2.22 -3.79 31.26
CA GLN A 620 1.98 -5.22 31.40
C GLN A 620 3.04 -5.90 32.28
N GLN A 621 4.32 -5.53 32.10
CA GLN A 621 5.41 -6.01 32.94
C GLN A 621 5.21 -5.55 34.40
N ALA A 622 4.94 -4.27 34.64
CA ALA A 622 4.70 -3.75 35.98
C ALA A 622 3.49 -4.41 36.67
N ALA A 623 2.42 -4.70 35.93
CA ALA A 623 1.27 -5.43 36.46
C ALA A 623 1.64 -6.88 36.86
N THR A 624 2.44 -7.54 36.03
CA THR A 624 2.96 -8.89 36.29
C THR A 624 3.88 -8.91 37.51
N ASP A 625 4.80 -7.95 37.60
CA ASP A 625 5.71 -7.79 38.73
C ASP A 625 4.95 -7.50 40.03
N LYS A 626 3.94 -6.62 39.98
CA LYS A 626 3.03 -6.36 41.11
C LYS A 626 2.34 -7.64 41.56
N GLN A 627 1.78 -8.41 40.64
CA GLN A 627 1.08 -9.64 40.97
C GLN A 627 2.02 -10.69 41.59
N ALA A 628 3.23 -10.83 41.05
CA ALA A 628 4.26 -11.71 41.60
C ALA A 628 4.70 -11.28 43.01
N PHE A 629 4.90 -9.99 43.23
CA PHE A 629 5.21 -9.41 44.54
C PHE A 629 4.10 -9.69 45.55
N VAL A 630 2.84 -9.41 45.21
CA VAL A 630 1.67 -9.67 46.07
C VAL A 630 1.60 -11.15 46.44
N ARG A 631 1.73 -12.06 45.46
CA ARG A 631 1.69 -13.51 45.70
C ARG A 631 2.77 -13.95 46.69
N ARG A 632 3.99 -13.42 46.55
CA ARG A 632 5.10 -13.70 47.46
C ARG A 632 4.81 -13.22 48.87
N GLU A 633 4.35 -11.99 49.05
CA GLU A 633 4.03 -11.45 50.38
C GLU A 633 2.87 -12.23 51.04
N LEU A 634 1.84 -12.61 50.29
CA LEU A 634 0.72 -13.41 50.81
C LEU A 634 1.14 -14.83 51.20
N SER A 635 2.17 -15.40 50.55
CA SER A 635 2.70 -16.73 50.89
C SER A 635 3.43 -16.78 52.23
N ALA A 636 3.81 -15.62 52.80
CA ALA A 636 4.45 -15.56 54.11
C ALA A 636 3.48 -15.80 55.28
N PHE A 637 2.17 -15.69 55.06
CA PHE A 637 1.16 -16.02 56.07
C PHE A 637 0.92 -17.53 56.17
N PRO A 638 0.64 -18.06 57.37
CA PRO A 638 0.40 -19.49 57.54
C PRO A 638 -0.88 -19.94 56.80
N PRO A 639 -0.97 -21.23 56.41
CA PRO A 639 -2.21 -21.80 55.90
C PRO A 639 -3.30 -21.81 56.99
N LEU A 640 -4.55 -22.07 56.58
CA LEU A 640 -5.65 -22.23 57.54
C LEU A 640 -5.35 -23.39 58.50
N GLY A 641 -5.64 -23.19 59.79
CA GLY A 641 -5.40 -24.19 60.83
C GLY A 641 -6.22 -25.46 60.59
N GLN A 642 -5.59 -26.61 60.87
CA GLN A 642 -6.17 -27.95 60.70
C GLN A 642 -6.77 -28.51 62.02
N HIS A 643 -6.80 -27.70 63.07
CA HIS A 643 -7.29 -28.08 64.39
C HIS A 643 -8.34 -27.07 64.87
N PRO A 644 -9.28 -27.48 65.75
CA PRO A 644 -10.20 -26.55 66.40
C PRO A 644 -9.44 -25.48 67.20
N PHE A 645 -9.88 -24.24 67.07
CA PHE A 645 -9.35 -23.10 67.82
C PHE A 645 -10.13 -22.91 69.13
N SER A 646 -9.48 -22.37 70.16
CA SER A 646 -10.14 -21.95 71.40
C SER A 646 -10.25 -20.43 71.52
N ALA A 647 -11.30 -19.94 72.18
CA ALA A 647 -11.46 -18.52 72.51
C ALA A 647 -10.25 -17.93 73.27
N ALA A 648 -9.54 -18.74 74.06
CA ALA A 648 -8.35 -18.33 74.81
C ALA A 648 -7.16 -17.91 73.91
N GLU A 649 -7.14 -18.33 72.65
CA GLU A 649 -6.10 -17.98 71.67
C GLU A 649 -6.30 -16.59 71.05
N LEU A 650 -7.48 -15.99 71.23
CA LEU A 650 -7.84 -14.69 70.69
C LEU A 650 -7.74 -13.62 71.77
N SER A 651 -7.36 -12.41 71.37
CA SER A 651 -7.70 -11.21 72.12
C SER A 651 -9.19 -10.90 71.94
N LEU A 652 -9.76 -10.13 72.86
CA LEU A 652 -11.17 -9.76 72.80
C LEU A 652 -11.51 -8.99 71.50
N VAL A 653 -10.60 -8.14 71.00
CA VAL A 653 -10.78 -7.41 69.74
C VAL A 653 -10.73 -8.34 68.52
N GLU A 654 -9.84 -9.34 68.50
CA GLU A 654 -9.81 -10.34 67.43
C GLU A 654 -11.08 -11.19 67.41
N ALA A 655 -11.61 -11.57 68.58
CA ALA A 655 -12.87 -12.30 68.68
C ALA A 655 -14.04 -11.45 68.16
N ALA A 656 -14.12 -10.18 68.57
CA ALA A 656 -15.13 -9.25 68.07
C ALA A 656 -14.99 -9.02 66.55
N CYS A 657 -13.77 -8.86 66.02
CA CYS A 657 -13.52 -8.71 64.59
C CYS A 657 -13.86 -9.97 63.79
N LEU A 658 -13.63 -11.18 64.33
CA LEU A 658 -14.03 -12.43 63.66
C LEU A 658 -15.56 -12.52 63.55
N LEU A 659 -16.28 -12.24 64.63
CA LEU A 659 -17.74 -12.16 64.64
C LEU A 659 -18.24 -11.08 63.68
N ALA A 660 -17.62 -9.91 63.67
CA ALA A 660 -17.96 -8.81 62.77
C ALA A 660 -17.75 -9.18 61.30
N LEU A 661 -16.64 -9.85 60.98
CA LEU A 661 -16.31 -10.26 59.61
C LEU A 661 -17.36 -11.21 59.04
N LEU A 662 -17.74 -12.23 59.83
CA LEU A 662 -18.75 -13.21 59.44
C LEU A 662 -20.17 -12.65 59.39
N ARG A 663 -20.42 -11.49 60.04
CA ARG A 663 -21.69 -10.75 59.92
C ARG A 663 -21.71 -9.80 58.74
N ALA A 664 -20.57 -9.19 58.43
CA ALA A 664 -20.43 -8.21 57.36
C ALA A 664 -20.31 -8.86 55.97
N SER A 665 -19.89 -10.13 55.92
CA SER A 665 -19.51 -10.80 54.68
C SER A 665 -20.40 -12.01 54.41
N GLU A 666 -20.88 -12.14 53.17
CA GLU A 666 -21.58 -13.35 52.72
C GLU A 666 -20.57 -14.48 52.46
N LEU A 667 -20.92 -15.70 52.89
CA LEU A 667 -20.12 -16.91 52.71
C LEU A 667 -20.54 -17.68 51.46
N ASP A 668 -19.60 -17.88 50.54
CA ASP A 668 -19.73 -18.88 49.50
C ASP A 668 -19.34 -20.25 50.05
N HIS A 669 -20.33 -21.12 50.21
CA HIS A 669 -20.15 -22.48 50.72
C HIS A 669 -19.39 -23.42 49.78
N SER A 670 -19.26 -23.09 48.50
CA SER A 670 -18.52 -23.90 47.53
C SER A 670 -17.02 -23.65 47.60
N THR A 671 -16.62 -22.40 47.80
CA THR A 671 -15.22 -21.96 47.82
C THR A 671 -14.71 -21.65 49.24
N TRP A 672 -15.57 -21.73 50.26
CA TRP A 672 -15.27 -21.34 51.65
C TRP A 672 -14.71 -19.92 51.76
N THR A 673 -15.17 -19.04 50.87
CA THR A 673 -14.69 -17.66 50.75
C THR A 673 -15.78 -16.70 51.18
N LEU A 674 -15.40 -15.74 52.02
CA LEU A 674 -16.20 -14.60 52.40
C LEU A 674 -15.97 -13.45 51.41
N THR A 675 -17.07 -12.84 50.99
CA THR A 675 -17.04 -11.60 50.20
C THR A 675 -16.40 -10.44 50.99
N PRO A 676 -15.94 -9.38 50.32
CA PRO A 676 -15.37 -8.23 51.01
C PRO A 676 -16.39 -7.54 51.92
N PHE A 677 -15.99 -7.16 53.12
CA PHE A 677 -16.91 -6.58 54.10
C PHE A 677 -17.43 -5.18 53.72
N ASP A 678 -16.78 -4.47 52.78
CA ASP A 678 -17.30 -3.21 52.22
C ASP A 678 -18.56 -3.42 51.36
N ASN A 679 -18.90 -4.67 51.01
CA ASN A 679 -20.18 -4.98 50.37
C ASN A 679 -21.37 -4.80 51.32
N SER A 680 -21.13 -4.75 52.64
CA SER A 680 -22.18 -4.53 53.61
C SER A 680 -22.64 -3.07 53.60
N SER A 681 -23.96 -2.84 53.67
CA SER A 681 -24.52 -1.49 53.88
C SER A 681 -24.29 -0.94 55.29
N ILE A 682 -23.77 -1.79 56.20
CA ILE A 682 -23.41 -1.43 57.57
C ILE A 682 -21.88 -1.42 57.66
N PRO A 683 -21.26 -0.36 58.20
CA PRO A 683 -19.81 -0.28 58.27
C PRO A 683 -19.24 -1.40 59.17
N PHE A 684 -18.06 -1.91 58.83
CA PHE A 684 -17.41 -2.97 59.60
C PHE A 684 -17.07 -2.51 61.03
N GLU A 685 -16.51 -1.31 61.16
CA GLU A 685 -16.19 -0.63 62.41
C GLU A 685 -16.57 0.88 62.29
N PRO A 686 -16.56 1.69 63.36
CA PRO A 686 -16.96 3.10 63.26
C PRO A 686 -16.02 3.95 62.40
N THR A 687 -14.72 3.65 62.42
CA THR A 687 -13.67 4.36 61.66
C THR A 687 -12.80 3.33 60.89
N ASP A 688 -11.48 3.31 61.07
CA ASP A 688 -10.54 2.31 60.50
C ASP A 688 -9.49 1.87 61.56
N ARG A 689 -9.87 1.91 62.84
CA ARG A 689 -8.95 1.74 63.98
C ARG A 689 -8.69 0.28 64.33
N PHE A 690 -9.65 -0.61 64.11
CA PHE A 690 -9.69 -1.96 64.67
C PHE A 690 -9.53 -3.07 63.64
N CYS A 691 -9.88 -2.86 62.37
CA CYS A 691 -9.83 -3.88 61.32
C CYS A 691 -8.43 -4.46 61.11
N SER A 692 -7.36 -3.76 61.52
CA SER A 692 -6.00 -4.33 61.53
C SER A 692 -5.87 -5.59 62.41
N ALA A 693 -6.78 -5.79 63.38
CA ALA A 693 -6.83 -7.01 64.19
C ALA A 693 -7.13 -8.27 63.35
N LEU A 694 -7.71 -8.12 62.14
CA LEU A 694 -7.85 -9.22 61.18
C LEU A 694 -6.49 -9.84 60.83
N PHE A 695 -5.39 -9.08 60.81
CA PHE A 695 -4.06 -9.66 60.62
C PHE A 695 -3.62 -10.57 61.78
N GLY A 696 -4.12 -10.32 63.00
CA GLY A 696 -3.90 -11.24 64.12
C GLY A 696 -4.54 -12.60 63.87
N LEU A 697 -5.78 -12.60 63.34
CA LEU A 697 -6.48 -13.81 62.90
C LEU A 697 -5.76 -14.51 61.74
N VAL A 698 -5.23 -13.74 60.77
CA VAL A 698 -4.43 -14.29 59.66
C VAL A 698 -3.14 -14.96 60.17
N ARG A 699 -2.41 -14.30 61.08
CA ARG A 699 -1.17 -14.86 61.66
C ARG A 699 -1.42 -16.13 62.48
N LYS A 700 -2.63 -16.33 63.00
CA LYS A 700 -3.05 -17.53 63.72
C LYS A 700 -3.61 -18.62 62.80
N GLY A 701 -3.73 -18.36 61.50
CA GLY A 701 -4.34 -19.28 60.54
C GLY A 701 -5.85 -19.47 60.72
N ILE A 702 -6.53 -18.55 61.43
CA ILE A 702 -7.99 -18.60 61.65
C ILE A 702 -8.74 -18.16 60.40
N ILE A 703 -8.21 -17.17 59.67
CA ILE A 703 -8.69 -16.72 58.36
C ILE A 703 -7.48 -16.53 57.44
N ARG A 704 -7.70 -16.45 56.12
CA ARG A 704 -6.64 -16.14 55.15
C ARG A 704 -7.16 -15.20 54.06
N ILE A 705 -6.27 -14.42 53.45
CA ILE A 705 -6.61 -13.67 52.23
C ILE A 705 -6.78 -14.67 51.08
N ALA A 706 -7.94 -14.68 50.43
CA ALA A 706 -8.25 -15.60 49.35
C ALA A 706 -7.53 -15.22 48.05
N ASP A 707 -7.13 -16.22 47.26
CA ASP A 707 -6.39 -16.01 45.99
C ASP A 707 -7.24 -15.28 44.93
N CYS A 708 -8.56 -15.27 45.06
CA CYS A 708 -9.49 -14.52 44.22
C CYS A 708 -9.57 -13.02 44.56
N THR A 709 -8.84 -12.55 45.59
CA THR A 709 -8.83 -11.14 45.97
C THR A 709 -8.30 -10.27 44.82
N PRO A 710 -9.02 -9.21 44.40
CA PRO A 710 -8.62 -8.39 43.26
C PRO A 710 -7.32 -7.60 43.53
N GLN A 711 -6.56 -7.33 42.46
CA GLN A 711 -5.30 -6.57 42.54
C GLN A 711 -5.46 -5.13 43.06
N SER A 712 -6.70 -4.59 43.03
CA SER A 712 -7.07 -3.28 43.57
C SER A 712 -7.16 -3.25 45.11
N ALA A 713 -7.15 -4.41 45.78
CA ALA A 713 -7.06 -4.50 47.24
C ALA A 713 -5.63 -4.28 47.75
N PHE A 714 -4.63 -4.25 46.85
CA PHE A 714 -3.22 -4.22 47.17
C PHE A 714 -2.54 -2.97 46.61
N VAL A 715 -1.79 -2.27 47.45
CA VAL A 715 -0.96 -1.12 47.07
C VAL A 715 0.49 -1.43 47.44
N VAL A 716 1.39 -1.36 46.46
CA VAL A 716 2.83 -1.56 46.68
C VAL A 716 3.48 -0.17 46.74
N ASP A 717 4.04 0.18 47.90
CA ASP A 717 4.69 1.47 48.14
C ASP A 717 6.05 1.24 48.80
N GLY A 718 7.13 1.70 48.17
CA GLY A 718 8.50 1.58 48.70
C GLY A 718 8.94 0.15 49.04
N GLY A 719 8.46 -0.86 48.30
CA GLY A 719 8.76 -2.28 48.58
C GLY A 719 7.97 -2.88 49.75
N THR A 720 6.97 -2.16 50.27
CA THR A 720 6.06 -2.66 51.32
C THR A 720 4.66 -2.84 50.74
N LEU A 721 3.96 -3.91 51.14
CA LEU A 721 2.57 -4.16 50.75
C LEU A 721 1.60 -3.51 51.74
N ARG A 722 0.73 -2.63 51.24
CA ARG A 722 -0.42 -2.07 51.94
C ARG A 722 -1.71 -2.69 51.42
N TYR A 723 -2.72 -2.73 52.29
CA TYR A 723 -3.97 -3.46 52.06
C TYR A 723 -5.16 -2.54 52.23
N HIS A 724 -6.10 -2.61 51.29
CA HIS A 724 -7.46 -2.13 51.47
C HIS A 724 -8.31 -3.28 51.99
N LEU A 725 -8.31 -3.49 53.31
CA LEU A 725 -8.91 -4.67 53.96
C LEU A 725 -10.40 -4.85 53.62
N GLY A 726 -11.13 -3.75 53.40
CA GLY A 726 -12.54 -3.80 53.01
C GLY A 726 -12.82 -4.38 51.63
N ARG A 727 -11.80 -4.47 50.75
CA ARG A 727 -11.87 -5.07 49.41
C ARG A 727 -11.32 -6.51 49.36
N VAL A 728 -10.83 -7.02 50.49
CA VAL A 728 -10.21 -8.34 50.59
C VAL A 728 -11.29 -9.42 50.65
N HIS A 729 -11.10 -10.49 49.88
CA HIS A 729 -11.88 -11.72 50.05
C HIS A 729 -11.19 -12.60 51.10
N TRP A 730 -11.95 -13.18 52.01
CA TRP A 730 -11.38 -13.92 53.15
C TRP A 730 -11.73 -15.41 53.07
N LEU A 731 -10.72 -16.26 53.05
CA LEU A 731 -10.89 -17.70 53.16
C LEU A 731 -11.06 -18.10 54.64
N VAL A 732 -12.04 -18.95 54.90
CA VAL A 732 -12.34 -19.52 56.23
C VAL A 732 -12.35 -21.04 56.18
N SER A 733 -12.30 -21.70 57.34
CA SER A 733 -12.43 -23.15 57.45
C SER A 733 -13.63 -23.55 58.30
N PRO A 734 -14.03 -24.84 58.30
CA PRO A 734 -15.01 -25.35 59.25
C PRO A 734 -14.62 -25.07 60.72
N HIS A 735 -13.33 -25.05 61.05
CA HIS A 735 -12.84 -24.70 62.39
C HIS A 735 -13.03 -23.21 62.71
N THR A 736 -12.89 -22.32 61.72
CA THR A 736 -13.23 -20.89 61.86
C THR A 736 -14.71 -20.71 62.20
N LEU A 737 -15.60 -21.43 61.51
CA LEU A 737 -17.04 -21.37 61.76
C LEU A 737 -17.42 -22.01 63.10
N ALA A 738 -16.76 -23.11 63.49
CA ALA A 738 -16.93 -23.70 64.82
C ALA A 738 -16.54 -22.70 65.92
N LEU A 739 -15.37 -22.08 65.80
CA LEU A 739 -14.93 -21.03 66.72
C LEU A 739 -15.94 -19.87 66.78
N GLN A 740 -16.47 -19.41 65.64
CA GLN A 740 -17.51 -18.36 65.62
C GLN A 740 -18.74 -18.75 66.45
N ARG A 741 -19.19 -20.00 66.36
CA ARG A 741 -20.35 -20.50 67.12
C ARG A 741 -20.03 -20.56 68.61
N ASP A 742 -18.86 -21.11 68.96
CA ASP A 742 -18.38 -21.20 70.33
C ASP A 742 -18.28 -19.81 70.97
N LEU A 743 -17.75 -18.82 70.23
CA LEU A 743 -17.66 -17.43 70.67
C LEU A 743 -19.01 -16.77 70.93
N ARG A 744 -20.03 -17.09 70.12
CA ARG A 744 -21.37 -16.53 70.28
C ARG A 744 -22.10 -17.11 71.49
N ASP A 745 -21.83 -18.37 71.80
CA ASP A 745 -22.51 -19.11 72.86
C ASP A 745 -21.71 -19.04 74.19
N LEU A 746 -20.53 -18.39 74.20
CA LEU A 746 -19.66 -18.23 75.36
C LEU A 746 -20.24 -17.27 76.39
N ALA A 747 -20.62 -17.79 77.56
CA ALA A 747 -21.08 -16.97 78.67
C ALA A 747 -19.94 -16.10 79.24
N ARG A 748 -20.27 -14.89 79.70
CA ARG A 748 -19.29 -13.95 80.30
C ARG A 748 -18.51 -14.54 81.49
N GLY A 749 -19.11 -15.46 82.24
CA GLY A 749 -18.45 -16.15 83.37
C GLY A 749 -17.36 -17.13 82.93
N ASP A 750 -17.37 -17.56 81.66
CA ASP A 750 -16.42 -18.51 81.09
C ASP A 750 -15.38 -17.81 80.19
N TRP A 751 -15.31 -16.48 80.25
CA TRP A 751 -14.34 -15.72 79.48
C TRP A 751 -12.90 -16.02 79.88
N PRO A 752 -11.95 -16.03 78.93
CA PRO A 752 -10.53 -16.02 79.24
C PRO A 752 -10.19 -14.86 80.17
N ALA A 753 -9.32 -15.10 81.16
CA ALA A 753 -9.01 -14.09 82.19
C ALA A 753 -8.45 -12.77 81.60
N HIS A 754 -7.75 -12.84 80.47
CA HIS A 754 -7.26 -11.65 79.75
C HIS A 754 -8.34 -10.88 79.01
N TRP A 755 -9.56 -11.40 78.86
CA TRP A 755 -10.67 -10.65 78.26
C TRP A 755 -11.34 -9.74 79.28
N ASN A 756 -11.53 -10.22 80.52
CA ASN A 756 -12.17 -9.46 81.60
C ASN A 756 -11.43 -8.13 81.86
N SER A 757 -10.10 -8.18 81.89
CA SER A 757 -9.26 -6.98 82.08
C SER A 757 -9.24 -6.02 80.89
N HIS A 758 -9.61 -6.47 79.69
CA HIS A 758 -9.60 -5.66 78.46
C HIS A 758 -10.99 -5.19 78.01
N ALA A 759 -12.07 -5.75 78.55
CA ALA A 759 -13.43 -5.45 78.11
C ALA A 759 -13.82 -3.98 78.28
N GLU A 760 -13.53 -3.38 79.43
CA GLU A 760 -13.74 -1.95 79.67
C GLU A 760 -12.92 -1.10 78.70
N THR A 761 -11.64 -1.44 78.53
CA THR A 761 -10.71 -0.67 77.68
C THR A 761 -11.14 -0.69 76.23
N LEU A 762 -11.43 -1.87 75.66
CA LEU A 762 -11.88 -2.01 74.28
C LEU A 762 -13.22 -1.31 74.05
N SER A 763 -14.14 -1.42 75.00
CA SER A 763 -15.45 -0.77 74.91
C SER A 763 -15.33 0.74 74.93
N ARG A 764 -14.44 1.29 75.76
CA ARG A 764 -14.14 2.71 75.78
C ARG A 764 -13.47 3.18 74.49
N ASP A 765 -12.50 2.42 73.97
CA ASP A 765 -11.85 2.74 72.69
C ASP A 765 -12.86 2.73 71.54
N LEU A 766 -13.77 1.75 71.51
CA LEU A 766 -14.84 1.71 70.51
C LEU A 766 -15.82 2.88 70.66
N ALA A 767 -16.19 3.25 71.88
CA ALA A 767 -17.02 4.42 72.17
C ALA A 767 -16.36 5.74 71.73
N VAL A 768 -15.04 5.85 71.85
CA VAL A 768 -14.27 6.98 71.31
C VAL A 768 -14.43 7.03 69.79
N GLU A 769 -14.23 5.92 69.08
CA GLU A 769 -14.38 5.89 67.63
C GLU A 769 -15.84 6.14 67.18
N GLU A 770 -16.85 5.71 67.94
CA GLU A 770 -18.27 6.04 67.70
C GLU A 770 -18.54 7.54 67.82
N CYS A 771 -17.85 8.24 68.72
CA CYS A 771 -17.93 9.70 68.84
C CYS A 771 -17.18 10.39 67.69
N VAL A 772 -16.01 9.90 67.29
CA VAL A 772 -15.24 10.42 66.16
C VAL A 772 -16.04 10.28 64.86
N ALA A 773 -16.57 9.09 64.57
CA ALA A 773 -17.37 8.83 63.38
C ALA A 773 -18.60 9.74 63.31
N TYR A 774 -19.26 9.97 64.44
CA TYR A 774 -20.40 10.90 64.51
C TYR A 774 -19.99 12.36 64.24
N MET A 775 -18.84 12.79 64.77
CA MET A 775 -18.31 14.13 64.50
C MET A 775 -17.92 14.31 63.03
N GLU A 776 -17.27 13.31 62.43
CA GLU A 776 -16.92 13.30 61.01
C GLU A 776 -18.17 13.34 60.12
N HIS A 777 -19.18 12.54 60.44
CA HIS A 777 -20.47 12.55 59.75
C HIS A 777 -21.14 13.93 59.79
N LEU A 778 -21.21 14.56 60.96
CA LEU A 778 -21.83 15.90 61.07
C LEU A 778 -20.99 17.00 60.40
N ALA A 779 -19.67 16.84 60.34
CA ALA A 779 -18.79 17.74 59.61
C ALA A 779 -19.04 17.63 58.10
N ASP A 780 -19.07 16.41 57.57
CA ASP A 780 -19.35 16.12 56.17
C ASP A 780 -20.75 16.62 55.74
N GLU A 781 -21.79 16.32 56.54
CA GLU A 781 -23.16 16.82 56.33
C GLU A 781 -23.22 18.35 56.17
N ARG A 782 -22.29 19.07 56.80
CA ARG A 782 -22.21 20.54 56.80
C ARG A 782 -21.12 21.09 55.87
N ASN A 783 -20.47 20.23 55.08
CA ASN A 783 -19.34 20.57 54.22
C ASN A 783 -18.20 21.24 55.00
N LEU A 784 -17.84 20.69 56.16
CA LEU A 784 -16.73 21.13 57.00
C LEU A 784 -15.60 20.11 56.94
N ASP A 785 -14.35 20.58 57.02
CA ASP A 785 -13.21 19.67 57.16
C ASP A 785 -13.24 19.03 58.57
N PRO A 786 -13.20 17.69 58.67
CA PRO A 786 -13.21 16.99 59.95
C PRO A 786 -11.95 17.32 60.78
N PRO A 787 -12.01 17.20 62.12
CA PRO A 787 -10.84 17.40 62.96
C PRO A 787 -9.81 16.31 62.79
N ASN A 788 -8.57 16.63 63.15
CA ASN A 788 -7.53 15.63 63.23
C ASN A 788 -7.99 14.50 64.18
N ALA A 789 -8.01 13.27 63.69
CA ALA A 789 -8.52 12.13 64.44
C ALA A 789 -7.80 11.93 65.78
N THR A 790 -6.51 12.28 65.89
CA THR A 790 -5.75 12.18 67.15
C THR A 790 -6.31 13.15 68.20
N ASP A 791 -6.61 14.39 67.80
CA ASP A 791 -7.14 15.41 68.71
C ASP A 791 -8.59 15.11 69.10
N ALA A 792 -9.40 14.64 68.16
CA ALA A 792 -10.77 14.20 68.40
C ALA A 792 -10.80 13.01 69.39
N ARG A 793 -9.95 11.99 69.17
CA ARG A 793 -9.81 10.85 70.09
C ARG A 793 -9.38 11.29 71.48
N ALA A 794 -8.42 12.21 71.59
CA ALA A 794 -7.96 12.71 72.88
C ALA A 794 -9.10 13.40 73.66
N LEU A 795 -9.90 14.23 72.98
CA LEU A 795 -11.09 14.84 73.57
C LEU A 795 -12.11 13.81 74.07
N PHE A 796 -12.46 12.82 73.25
CA PHE A 796 -13.48 11.86 73.64
C PHE A 796 -13.01 10.87 74.70
N ARG A 797 -11.71 10.52 74.75
CA ARG A 797 -11.16 9.75 75.87
C ARG A 797 -11.42 10.43 77.20
N GLU A 798 -11.25 11.75 77.27
CA GLU A 798 -11.50 12.57 78.46
C GLU A 798 -13.00 12.64 78.80
N LEU A 799 -13.84 12.97 77.82
CA LEU A 799 -15.29 13.12 78.06
C LEU A 799 -15.96 11.80 78.47
N LEU A 800 -15.56 10.66 77.88
CA LEU A 800 -16.15 9.35 78.15
C LEU A 800 -15.76 8.78 79.53
N GLU A 801 -14.85 9.41 80.28
CA GLU A 801 -14.63 9.06 81.70
C GLU A 801 -15.83 9.46 82.59
N HIS A 802 -16.61 10.44 82.13
CA HIS A 802 -17.68 11.06 82.90
C HIS A 802 -19.04 11.06 82.19
N CYS A 803 -19.10 10.73 80.91
CA CYS A 803 -20.31 10.77 80.09
C CYS A 803 -20.51 9.47 79.30
N SER A 804 -21.78 9.15 79.01
CA SER A 804 -22.13 8.09 78.06
C SER A 804 -21.92 8.57 76.61
N VAL A 805 -21.93 7.64 75.65
CA VAL A 805 -21.79 7.96 74.22
C VAL A 805 -22.94 8.85 73.75
N GLY A 806 -24.18 8.58 74.19
CA GLY A 806 -25.35 9.38 73.86
C GLY A 806 -25.23 10.83 74.33
N LYS A 807 -24.64 11.08 75.50
CA LYS A 807 -24.33 12.44 75.97
C LYS A 807 -23.25 13.09 75.10
N CYS A 808 -22.22 12.33 74.71
CA CYS A 808 -21.20 12.83 73.80
C CYS A 808 -21.78 13.21 72.43
N TRP A 809 -22.68 12.41 71.84
CA TRP A 809 -23.38 12.77 70.60
C TRP A 809 -24.13 14.09 70.69
N TYR A 810 -24.82 14.36 71.81
CA TYR A 810 -25.45 15.66 72.04
C TYR A 810 -24.43 16.82 72.06
N TYR A 811 -23.29 16.64 72.75
CA TYR A 811 -22.25 17.67 72.79
C TYR A 811 -21.60 17.90 71.43
N ILE A 812 -21.38 16.83 70.67
CA ILE A 812 -20.81 16.89 69.32
C ILE A 812 -21.75 17.66 68.40
N TYR A 813 -23.05 17.32 68.40
CA TYR A 813 -24.04 18.02 67.59
C TYR A 813 -24.04 19.53 67.89
N SER A 814 -24.10 19.89 69.17
CA SER A 814 -24.05 21.31 69.59
C SER A 814 -22.73 21.99 69.20
N GLY A 815 -21.61 21.31 69.35
CA GLY A 815 -20.28 21.82 69.04
C GLY A 815 -20.08 22.06 67.55
N VAL A 816 -20.43 21.08 66.70
CA VAL A 816 -20.34 21.18 65.24
C VAL A 816 -21.32 22.24 64.71
N GLN A 817 -22.55 22.31 65.23
CA GLN A 817 -23.49 23.38 64.88
C GLN A 817 -22.92 24.76 65.23
N SER A 818 -22.35 24.91 66.43
CA SER A 818 -21.75 26.18 66.86
C SER A 818 -20.55 26.59 66.00
N ALA A 819 -19.75 25.61 65.54
CA ALA A 819 -18.63 25.87 64.63
C ALA A 819 -19.09 26.25 63.22
N ASN A 820 -20.17 25.63 62.71
CA ASN A 820 -20.75 26.02 61.43
C ASN A 820 -21.31 27.46 61.50
N ASP A 821 -22.02 27.81 62.58
CA ASP A 821 -22.48 29.18 62.82
C ASP A 821 -21.32 30.18 62.89
N TYR A 822 -20.20 29.78 63.51
CA TYR A 822 -18.99 30.58 63.57
C TYR A 822 -18.39 30.83 62.17
N ARG A 823 -18.34 29.80 61.31
CA ARG A 823 -17.94 29.92 59.91
C ARG A 823 -18.84 30.84 59.11
N THR A 824 -20.15 30.80 59.34
CA THR A 824 -21.12 31.65 58.62
C THR A 824 -21.05 33.11 59.06
N LYS A 825 -20.74 33.38 60.33
CA LYS A 825 -20.75 34.74 60.90
C LYS A 825 -19.43 35.49 60.77
N PHE A 826 -18.31 34.80 60.59
CA PHE A 826 -16.97 35.40 60.60
C PHE A 826 -16.11 34.89 59.43
N PRO A 827 -15.20 35.71 58.86
CA PRO A 827 -14.28 35.28 57.82
C PRO A 827 -13.12 34.47 58.45
N VAL A 828 -13.32 33.16 58.58
CA VAL A 828 -12.40 32.25 59.27
C VAL A 828 -11.91 31.13 58.34
N SER A 829 -10.67 30.66 58.54
CA SER A 829 -10.10 29.57 57.74
C SER A 829 -10.71 28.22 58.12
N ARG A 830 -10.59 27.22 57.22
CA ARG A 830 -11.09 25.87 57.49
C ARG A 830 -10.49 25.28 58.77
N ALA A 831 -9.18 25.43 58.98
CA ALA A 831 -8.50 25.01 60.20
C ALA A 831 -9.06 25.68 61.48
N GLN A 832 -9.44 26.96 61.42
CA GLN A 832 -10.07 27.66 62.55
C GLN A 832 -11.46 27.11 62.87
N VAL A 833 -12.24 26.74 61.86
CA VAL A 833 -13.56 26.11 62.02
C VAL A 833 -13.41 24.74 62.67
N THR A 834 -12.47 23.94 62.17
CA THR A 834 -12.17 22.61 62.70
C THR A 834 -11.72 22.65 64.16
N ALA A 835 -10.82 23.57 64.52
CA ALA A 835 -10.42 23.80 65.91
C ALA A 835 -11.60 24.27 66.79
N MET A 836 -12.50 25.09 66.24
CA MET A 836 -13.70 25.55 66.92
C MET A 836 -14.66 24.40 67.23
N MET A 837 -14.80 23.39 66.35
CA MET A 837 -15.62 22.20 66.61
C MET A 837 -15.16 21.47 67.87
N LEU A 838 -13.87 21.16 67.97
CA LEU A 838 -13.29 20.48 69.13
C LEU A 838 -13.45 21.32 70.40
N LYS A 839 -13.14 22.62 70.32
CA LYS A 839 -13.26 23.55 71.44
C LYS A 839 -14.70 23.63 71.97
N ARG A 840 -15.69 23.81 71.11
CA ARG A 840 -17.09 23.98 71.53
C ARG A 840 -17.70 22.69 72.05
N THR A 841 -17.35 21.55 71.47
CA THR A 841 -17.73 20.23 72.00
C THR A 841 -17.18 20.03 73.42
N ARG A 842 -15.89 20.36 73.64
CA ARG A 842 -15.24 20.30 74.96
C ARG A 842 -15.94 21.21 75.98
N GLU A 843 -16.06 22.50 75.68
CA GLU A 843 -16.69 23.49 76.57
C GLU A 843 -18.12 23.05 76.95
N ARG A 844 -18.88 22.52 75.99
CA ARG A 844 -20.25 22.04 76.24
C ARG A 844 -20.26 20.84 77.16
N GLY A 845 -19.37 19.87 76.95
CA GLY A 845 -19.23 18.68 77.78
C GLY A 845 -18.84 19.03 79.22
N GLU A 846 -17.83 19.89 79.42
CA GLU A 846 -17.39 20.33 80.75
C GLU A 846 -18.51 21.05 81.53
N ILE A 847 -19.25 21.94 80.87
CA ILE A 847 -20.39 22.64 81.47
C ILE A 847 -21.49 21.65 81.86
N ALA A 848 -21.78 20.69 80.98
CA ALA A 848 -22.81 19.69 81.20
C ALA A 848 -22.47 18.77 82.37
N ILE A 849 -21.20 18.34 82.49
CA ILE A 849 -20.69 17.56 83.62
C ILE A 849 -20.81 18.35 84.93
N ALA A 850 -20.33 19.60 84.96
CA ALA A 850 -20.35 20.43 86.16
C ALA A 850 -21.77 20.75 86.66
N LYS A 851 -22.75 20.84 85.75
CA LYS A 851 -24.15 21.14 86.07
C LYS A 851 -25.06 19.92 86.17
N GLY A 852 -24.52 18.70 85.97
CA GLY A 852 -25.29 17.47 86.02
C GLY A 852 -26.38 17.36 84.95
N TRP A 853 -26.10 17.79 83.72
CA TRP A 853 -27.07 17.67 82.62
C TRP A 853 -27.30 16.20 82.23
N ASP A 854 -28.57 15.88 81.94
CA ASP A 854 -28.99 14.52 81.58
C ASP A 854 -29.47 14.39 80.12
N THR A 855 -29.21 15.40 79.30
CA THR A 855 -29.55 15.36 77.88
C THR A 855 -28.62 14.42 77.12
N GLN A 856 -29.20 13.43 76.44
CA GLN A 856 -28.49 12.50 75.57
C GLN A 856 -29.25 12.31 74.26
N TYR A 857 -28.51 11.99 73.19
CA TYR A 857 -29.08 11.62 71.90
C TYR A 857 -29.00 10.12 71.68
N SER A 858 -29.98 9.61 70.94
CA SER A 858 -29.95 8.25 70.39
C SER A 858 -29.24 8.26 69.04
N ARG A 859 -28.79 7.09 68.61
CA ARG A 859 -28.11 6.90 67.34
C ARG A 859 -28.99 7.36 66.17
N ILE A 860 -28.38 8.06 65.22
CA ILE A 860 -29.06 8.50 64.00
C ILE A 860 -29.10 7.37 62.96
N ARG A 861 -30.17 7.33 62.15
CA ARG A 861 -30.33 6.31 61.10
C ARG A 861 -29.25 6.37 60.01
N ALA A 862 -28.72 7.56 59.73
CA ALA A 862 -27.70 7.77 58.71
C ALA A 862 -26.30 7.25 59.09
N LEU A 863 -26.06 7.00 60.39
CA LEU A 863 -24.83 6.40 60.89
C LEU A 863 -25.17 5.13 61.68
N PRO A 864 -25.47 4.01 60.99
CA PRO A 864 -25.85 2.76 61.64
C PRO A 864 -24.70 2.22 62.49
N ARG A 865 -25.06 1.42 63.50
CA ARG A 865 -24.09 0.77 64.37
C ARG A 865 -23.26 -0.23 63.56
N SER A 866 -21.94 -0.18 63.72
CA SER A 866 -21.03 -1.05 62.98
C SER A 866 -21.15 -2.52 63.37
N HIS A 867 -20.71 -3.42 62.48
CA HIS A 867 -20.70 -4.86 62.76
C HIS A 867 -19.81 -5.22 63.96
N LEU A 868 -18.67 -4.54 64.12
CA LEU A 868 -17.78 -4.70 65.28
C LEU A 868 -18.45 -4.30 66.58
N SER A 869 -19.18 -3.18 66.55
CA SER A 869 -19.92 -2.69 67.70
C SER A 869 -21.07 -3.62 68.09
N ALA A 870 -21.80 -4.16 67.12
CA ALA A 870 -22.79 -5.21 67.34
C ALA A 870 -22.16 -6.49 67.92
N ALA A 871 -21.04 -6.95 67.35
CA ALA A 871 -20.32 -8.12 67.83
C ALA A 871 -19.86 -7.97 69.29
N LEU A 872 -19.31 -6.82 69.67
CA LEU A 872 -18.86 -6.59 71.04
C LEU A 872 -20.02 -6.42 72.03
N HIS A 873 -20.97 -5.51 71.75
CA HIS A 873 -22.00 -5.18 72.74
C HIS A 873 -23.24 -6.06 72.74
N ASP A 874 -23.63 -6.64 71.60
CA ASP A 874 -24.82 -7.51 71.55
C ASP A 874 -24.46 -8.96 71.81
N VAL A 875 -23.34 -9.43 71.26
CA VAL A 875 -22.97 -10.85 71.30
C VAL A 875 -22.06 -11.15 72.49
N LEU A 876 -20.90 -10.49 72.58
CA LEU A 876 -19.91 -10.85 73.60
C LEU A 876 -20.31 -10.34 74.99
N THR A 877 -20.47 -9.02 75.16
CA THR A 877 -20.75 -8.43 76.49
C THR A 877 -22.23 -8.49 76.89
N GLY A 878 -23.14 -8.55 75.91
CA GLY A 878 -24.60 -8.51 76.14
C GLY A 878 -25.12 -7.18 76.72
N TRP A 879 -24.34 -6.09 76.65
CA TRP A 879 -24.77 -4.78 77.12
C TRP A 879 -25.76 -4.08 76.17
N GLY A 880 -25.73 -4.40 74.87
CA GLY A 880 -26.61 -3.79 73.88
C GLY A 880 -26.56 -2.27 73.88
N GLU A 881 -27.73 -1.61 73.88
CA GLU A 881 -27.84 -0.15 73.89
C GLU A 881 -27.32 0.50 75.18
N ARG A 882 -27.23 -0.24 76.30
CA ARG A 882 -26.66 0.27 77.55
C ARG A 882 -25.21 0.74 77.37
N ALA A 883 -24.48 0.16 76.42
CA ALA A 883 -23.11 0.60 76.07
C ALA A 883 -23.05 2.05 75.54
N PHE A 884 -24.17 2.60 75.06
CA PHE A 884 -24.26 3.97 74.56
C PHE A 884 -24.98 4.91 75.53
N GLU A 885 -25.89 4.38 76.36
CA GLU A 885 -26.74 5.17 77.28
C GLU A 885 -26.11 5.32 78.67
N GLU A 886 -25.36 4.33 79.14
CA GLU A 886 -24.73 4.31 80.47
C GLU A 886 -23.24 4.65 80.41
N LEU A 887 -22.64 4.88 81.57
CA LEU A 887 -21.19 5.01 81.69
C LEU A 887 -20.54 3.63 81.55
N ILE A 888 -19.52 3.50 80.70
CA ILE A 888 -18.87 2.22 80.41
C ILE A 888 -18.32 1.55 81.68
N ARG A 889 -17.72 2.32 82.58
CA ARG A 889 -17.23 1.83 83.88
C ARG A 889 -18.33 1.41 84.86
N ALA A 890 -19.57 1.83 84.61
CA ALA A 890 -20.74 1.49 85.44
C ALA A 890 -21.49 0.27 84.91
N LEU A 891 -21.14 -0.23 83.71
CA LEU A 891 -21.66 -1.47 83.19
C LEU A 891 -21.12 -2.65 84.00
N ASP A 892 -21.94 -3.70 84.15
CA ASP A 892 -21.52 -4.91 84.86
C ASP A 892 -20.40 -5.60 84.07
N HIS A 893 -19.16 -5.39 84.54
CA HIS A 893 -18.00 -6.17 84.13
C HIS A 893 -17.98 -7.44 85.00
N PRO A 894 -17.85 -8.65 84.41
CA PRO A 894 -17.66 -9.85 85.22
C PRO A 894 -16.42 -9.68 86.11
N ALA A 895 -16.57 -10.03 87.39
CA ALA A 895 -15.50 -9.97 88.39
C ALA A 895 -14.34 -10.93 88.08
#